data_AF-A0A8C8EX78-F1
#
_entry.id   AF-A0A8C8EX78-F1
#
_cell.length_a   1.000
_cell.length_b   1.000
_cell.length_c   1.000
_cell.angle_alpha   90.00
_cell.angle_beta   90.00
_cell.angle_gamma   90.00
#
_symmetry.space_group_name_H-M   'P 1'
#
loop_
_entity.id
_entity.type
_entity.pdbx_description
1 polymer ?
#
loop_
_entity_poly.entity_id
_entity_poly.type
_entity_poly.pdbx_seq_one_letter_code
_entity_poly.pdbx_strand_id
1 'polypeptide(L)'
;MMSCIFKFLLVITPTLHNSHWCDLNSIQESDNKINRLLGKETVTVKCLSEGEPCYFHTGLQYSFIHSYRREVRDARERRKKMGEECPLTMASHPEEIECPLKTLLHKLGLEKQYPNKLTLRSLLEINKDSISDDAVDSLKAVPRYFLRKLLIVNADCRSCTCLPEDESSIDLYRDENPEDNEVNLLDLITAVFFCADSFLQQEMALKMSMCQFAVPLLLPPGTGSQSTLMLWALRAILKEWRPHALSESKGFEEGNIVFEQIPFISFVRLKDCSISKSQLLNHIFSSGQQIHNIFPHKDMDGGTAPKTISGGLVEACWYLPCGKSNVGGFPEPLTVANLRGDICASQAQFSFLTQVSTAIFIFLDSVDEDEQKLLLSLGDMGSKLFLVVNSKGEESRNAETSVNEIMEAFKLKSNNKLIWRTNANLAKFSHSIRKTLKDILKECTSKISIESMSNDAIELGLSVDECMTEASKSAAEEILKGIGDQSIVDYKRNQLPLQGEHWKQLAKLEKEECRLKNSGESRLEEYRAKLQQDKLKIRREQNKYKTTTAMAIFLGYLATTDKEEKALFLKWLQLKLDIRSRKDMSSLRNRFQEQSLVKQGNKCLEELDQCILDSSLGIEHFMREMGQIYEASSLGNPQASAEHCPLPALAAELLLDGYPFELLDGDASNIPEKWVTDVLMELHRKVGEKSKLLVLTVLGVQSTGKSTLLNTMFGVQFPVSSGRCTRGAFILFLKVGEDMRKDLHCDFILLIDTEGLKSPSLAQLDESCEHDNELATLVIGLSDITIINIAMENSTEMNDVLQIAVHAFLRMKEVGKIPVCHFVHQNVAGVSAHNKNVTDRKHILDRLNEMTQIAAEMEKRASVNRFTDVLDYDADKNNWYIPGLWHGTPPMAPVNTGYSVAVLDLKKNLLEVLKTCRCEEPSQIPEFIEWMKSLWKAVKYENFIFSFRNTLVAQAYDNLWKEMTQWEWESRKNIYTWQTKADLQISNLEVNSFEIQSEIQDLQKLEESLKSEALKMVATLEKEMTEKLDAYYKRKDKNVSLIEKNKIDFFHHIRDVHRDILNTENNKLDISLRSAQSRPKIFIENRKTGLSRRYCFFKTPVTTKPHSQMSSWKMSLGRCGAKKL
;
A
#
# COMPACT_ATOMS: atom_id res chain seq x y z
N MET A 1 22.53 9.44 -47.88
CA MET A 1 21.43 10.39 -48.10
C MET A 1 20.74 10.80 -46.80
N MET A 2 20.20 9.86 -46.01
CA MET A 2 19.55 10.17 -44.72
C MET A 2 20.47 10.82 -43.67
N SER A 3 21.74 10.41 -43.56
CA SER A 3 22.67 10.97 -42.56
C SER A 3 23.03 12.45 -42.81
N CYS A 4 23.08 12.89 -44.08
CA CYS A 4 23.34 14.31 -44.41
C CYS A 4 22.08 15.17 -44.26
N ILE A 5 20.89 14.63 -44.55
CA ILE A 5 19.59 15.29 -44.28
C ILE A 5 19.41 15.46 -42.76
N PHE A 6 19.80 14.46 -41.96
CA PHE A 6 19.79 14.54 -40.50
C PHE A 6 20.73 15.62 -39.96
N LYS A 7 21.96 15.73 -40.49
CA LYS A 7 22.89 16.79 -40.09
C LYS A 7 22.44 18.20 -40.52
N PHE A 8 21.72 18.33 -41.63
CA PHE A 8 21.15 19.61 -42.06
C PHE A 8 19.94 20.03 -41.22
N LEU A 9 19.11 19.08 -40.81
CA LEU A 9 18.00 19.29 -39.86
C LEU A 9 18.51 19.68 -38.46
N LEU A 10 19.57 19.02 -37.96
CA LEU A 10 20.18 19.27 -36.65
C LEU A 10 20.79 20.67 -36.47
N VAL A 11 21.13 21.35 -37.57
CA VAL A 11 21.70 22.73 -37.51
C VAL A 11 20.59 23.80 -37.58
N ILE A 12 19.43 23.49 -38.17
CA ILE A 12 18.34 24.46 -38.34
C ILE A 12 17.35 24.42 -37.17
N THR A 13 17.06 23.25 -36.58
CA THR A 13 16.10 23.11 -35.48
C THR A 13 16.42 23.93 -34.22
N PRO A 14 17.68 24.13 -33.78
CA PRO A 14 17.95 24.94 -32.60
C PRO A 14 17.72 26.44 -32.84
N THR A 15 17.83 26.89 -34.10
CA THR A 15 17.65 28.30 -34.47
C THR A 15 16.17 28.69 -34.56
N LEU A 16 15.27 27.73 -34.81
CA LEU A 16 13.83 27.92 -34.88
C LEU A 16 13.11 27.79 -33.53
N HIS A 17 13.71 27.08 -32.55
CA HIS A 17 13.04 26.82 -31.28
C HIS A 17 13.04 27.99 -30.29
N ASN A 18 13.88 29.01 -30.53
CA ASN A 18 13.97 30.20 -29.67
C ASN A 18 13.06 31.37 -30.09
N SER A 19 12.21 31.23 -31.11
CA SER A 19 11.27 32.29 -31.53
C SER A 19 9.83 31.88 -31.30
N HIS A 20 9.43 31.83 -30.03
CA HIS A 20 8.04 31.87 -29.63
C HIS A 20 7.72 33.25 -29.05
N TRP A 21 6.84 33.98 -29.76
CA TRP A 21 6.13 35.21 -29.39
C TRP A 21 6.85 36.58 -29.54
N CYS A 22 6.32 37.35 -30.49
CA CYS A 22 6.19 38.83 -30.50
C CYS A 22 7.28 39.79 -31.03
N ASP A 23 8.26 39.40 -31.85
CA ASP A 23 9.15 40.42 -32.45
C ASP A 23 9.56 40.17 -33.92
N LEU A 24 9.17 41.11 -34.81
CA LEU A 24 9.43 41.09 -36.26
C LEU A 24 10.94 41.14 -36.59
N ASN A 25 11.76 41.68 -35.69
CA ASN A 25 13.21 41.77 -35.85
C ASN A 25 13.92 40.40 -35.73
N SER A 26 13.38 39.47 -34.95
CA SER A 26 13.98 38.13 -34.72
C SER A 26 13.92 37.22 -35.96
N ILE A 27 12.87 37.39 -36.77
CA ILE A 27 12.67 36.66 -38.03
C ILE A 27 13.65 37.17 -39.09
N GLN A 28 13.92 38.48 -39.09
CA GLN A 28 14.83 39.13 -40.04
C GLN A 28 16.30 38.77 -39.78
N GLU A 29 16.70 38.58 -38.52
CA GLU A 29 18.02 38.03 -38.16
C GLU A 29 18.20 36.57 -38.56
N SER A 30 17.13 35.76 -38.45
CA SER A 30 17.13 34.36 -38.83
C SER A 30 17.29 34.17 -40.35
N ASP A 31 16.59 34.98 -41.15
CA ASP A 31 16.74 35.01 -42.62
C ASP A 31 18.15 35.45 -43.05
N ASN A 32 18.75 36.43 -42.38
CA ASN A 32 20.12 36.87 -42.66
C ASN A 32 21.19 35.82 -42.31
N LYS A 33 20.96 35.02 -41.24
CA LYS A 33 21.84 33.90 -40.86
C LYS A 33 21.76 32.75 -41.87
N ILE A 34 20.55 32.44 -42.35
CA ILE A 34 20.32 31.42 -43.39
C ILE A 34 20.96 31.84 -44.71
N ASN A 35 20.85 33.12 -45.11
CA ASN A 35 21.50 33.65 -46.31
C ASN A 35 23.05 33.63 -46.22
N ARG A 36 23.64 33.82 -45.03
CA ARG A 36 25.10 33.67 -44.83
C ARG A 36 25.57 32.22 -44.91
N LEU A 37 24.75 31.25 -44.51
CA LEU A 37 25.06 29.82 -44.59
C LEU A 37 24.96 29.27 -46.02
N LEU A 38 24.08 29.83 -46.84
CA LEU A 38 23.84 29.42 -48.23
C LEU A 38 24.77 30.10 -49.26
N GLY A 39 25.51 31.13 -48.87
CA GLY A 39 26.40 31.91 -49.76
C GLY A 39 27.77 31.27 -50.08
N LYS A 40 28.03 30.02 -49.68
CA LYS A 40 29.26 29.29 -50.06
C LYS A 40 28.92 28.20 -51.05
N GLU A 41 29.12 28.48 -52.34
CA GLU A 41 29.06 27.47 -53.38
C GLU A 41 30.19 26.44 -53.15
N THR A 42 29.81 25.16 -53.16
CA THR A 42 30.60 23.94 -52.89
C THR A 42 30.96 23.61 -51.42
N VAL A 43 30.29 22.58 -50.89
CA VAL A 43 30.66 21.88 -49.65
C VAL A 43 31.22 20.50 -50.02
N THR A 44 32.52 20.30 -49.83
CA THR A 44 33.20 19.00 -50.03
C THR A 44 33.30 18.27 -48.69
N VAL A 45 32.75 17.05 -48.58
CA VAL A 45 32.85 16.22 -47.36
C VAL A 45 33.78 15.03 -47.65
N LYS A 46 34.90 14.92 -46.94
CA LYS A 46 35.79 13.74 -46.96
C LYS A 46 35.26 12.66 -46.01
N CYS A 47 34.96 11.46 -46.52
CA CYS A 47 34.75 10.26 -45.72
C CYS A 47 36.06 9.46 -45.57
N LEU A 48 36.32 8.94 -44.37
CA LEU A 48 37.39 7.98 -44.07
C LEU A 48 36.87 6.55 -44.24
N SER A 49 36.89 6.05 -45.48
CA SER A 49 37.11 4.65 -45.87
C SER A 49 36.91 4.56 -47.39
N GLU A 50 37.79 3.82 -48.05
CA GLU A 50 38.13 3.79 -49.48
C GLU A 50 36.98 3.85 -50.52
N GLY A 51 37.16 4.69 -51.57
CA GLY A 51 36.55 4.53 -52.90
C GLY A 51 35.55 5.59 -53.40
N GLU A 52 36.05 6.51 -54.26
CA GLU A 52 35.37 7.46 -55.19
C GLU A 52 34.54 8.69 -54.67
N PRO A 53 34.67 9.88 -55.32
CA PRO A 53 33.89 11.07 -55.00
C PRO A 53 32.53 11.11 -55.73
N CYS A 54 31.42 11.25 -54.98
CA CYS A 54 30.10 11.53 -55.54
C CYS A 54 29.82 13.04 -55.63
N TYR A 55 29.46 13.53 -56.81
CA TYR A 55 28.95 14.88 -57.04
C TYR A 55 27.41 14.91 -56.96
N PHE A 56 26.83 15.81 -56.17
CA PHE A 56 25.36 15.96 -56.07
C PHE A 56 24.85 17.14 -56.90
N HIS A 57 23.81 16.90 -57.71
CA HIS A 57 23.11 17.93 -58.49
C HIS A 57 22.00 18.62 -57.66
N THR A 58 21.93 19.95 -57.76
CA THR A 58 21.21 20.93 -56.92
C THR A 58 19.69 21.06 -57.14
N GLY A 59 19.04 20.12 -57.84
CA GLY A 59 17.63 20.27 -58.26
C GLY A 59 16.57 20.09 -57.17
N LEU A 60 16.80 19.24 -56.16
CA LEU A 60 15.81 18.87 -55.14
C LEU A 60 15.67 19.87 -53.98
N GLN A 61 16.69 20.68 -53.69
CA GLN A 61 16.63 21.73 -52.67
C GLN A 61 15.83 22.96 -53.15
N TYR A 62 15.87 23.25 -54.45
CA TYR A 62 15.19 24.42 -55.01
C TYR A 62 13.66 24.28 -55.00
N SER A 63 13.12 23.08 -55.24
CA SER A 63 11.66 22.86 -55.26
C SER A 63 11.02 22.97 -53.87
N PHE A 64 11.70 22.47 -52.84
CA PHE A 64 11.19 22.50 -51.45
C PHE A 64 11.16 23.93 -50.89
N ILE A 65 12.20 24.72 -51.14
CA ILE A 65 12.27 26.13 -50.73
C ILE A 65 11.24 26.98 -51.49
N HIS A 66 10.97 26.67 -52.77
CA HIS A 66 9.96 27.38 -53.55
C HIS A 66 8.52 27.08 -53.07
N SER A 67 8.25 25.83 -52.64
CA SER A 67 6.97 25.44 -52.06
C SER A 67 6.72 26.14 -50.72
N TYR A 68 7.73 26.16 -49.84
CA TYR A 68 7.65 26.84 -48.54
C TYR A 68 7.49 28.37 -48.69
N ARG A 69 8.22 29.00 -49.63
CA ARG A 69 8.05 30.43 -49.94
C ARG A 69 6.67 30.77 -50.51
N ARG A 70 5.94 29.80 -51.08
CA ARG A 70 4.58 29.97 -51.57
C ARG A 70 3.59 29.91 -50.40
N GLU A 71 3.72 28.91 -49.52
CA GLU A 71 2.87 28.78 -48.32
C GLU A 71 2.98 29.97 -47.36
N VAL A 72 4.21 30.46 -47.11
CA VAL A 72 4.42 31.63 -46.25
C VAL A 72 3.83 32.90 -46.87
N ARG A 73 3.81 33.01 -48.21
CA ARG A 73 3.21 34.14 -48.93
C ARG A 73 1.68 34.07 -48.91
N ASP A 74 1.11 32.88 -49.11
CA ASP A 74 -0.33 32.63 -49.02
C ASP A 74 -0.86 32.84 -47.59
N ALA A 75 -0.07 32.52 -46.56
CA ALA A 75 -0.38 32.81 -45.16
C ALA A 75 -0.35 34.33 -44.86
N ARG A 76 0.54 35.08 -45.52
CA ARG A 76 0.63 36.54 -45.41
C ARG A 76 -0.55 37.25 -46.10
N GLU A 77 -1.01 36.74 -47.25
CA GLU A 77 -2.19 37.27 -47.94
C GLU A 77 -3.51 36.92 -47.24
N ARG A 78 -3.62 35.73 -46.64
CA ARG A 78 -4.78 35.35 -45.80
C ARG A 78 -4.92 36.25 -44.57
N ARG A 79 -3.80 36.69 -43.96
CA ARG A 79 -3.81 37.67 -42.86
C ARG A 79 -4.16 39.09 -43.30
N LYS A 80 -3.78 39.52 -44.51
CA LYS A 80 -4.18 40.83 -45.05
C LYS A 80 -5.67 40.90 -45.41
N LYS A 81 -6.27 39.80 -45.90
CA LYS A 81 -7.70 39.73 -46.23
C LYS A 81 -8.64 39.65 -45.01
N MET A 82 -8.12 39.36 -43.82
CA MET A 82 -8.89 39.35 -42.57
C MET A 82 -8.92 40.71 -41.84
N GLY A 83 -8.32 41.75 -42.40
CA GLY A 83 -8.06 43.02 -41.71
C GLY A 83 -8.82 44.26 -42.20
N GLU A 84 -9.63 44.20 -43.26
CA GLU A 84 -10.35 45.38 -43.78
C GLU A 84 -11.79 45.02 -44.17
N GLU A 85 -12.75 45.40 -43.31
CA GLU A 85 -14.03 46.06 -43.65
C GLU A 85 -15.07 45.92 -42.50
N CYS A 86 -15.25 46.99 -41.69
CA CYS A 86 -16.57 47.57 -41.45
C CYS A 86 -16.48 48.96 -40.75
N PRO A 87 -17.43 49.87 -41.02
CA PRO A 87 -17.23 51.32 -40.89
C PRO A 87 -17.55 51.88 -39.51
N LEU A 88 -16.80 52.95 -39.18
CA LEU A 88 -16.95 53.85 -38.03
C LEU A 88 -18.41 54.26 -37.76
N THR A 89 -18.91 54.00 -36.55
CA THR A 89 -19.89 54.89 -35.88
C THR A 89 -19.61 54.99 -34.38
N MET A 90 -19.22 56.21 -33.99
CA MET A 90 -19.36 56.95 -32.74
C MET A 90 -19.31 56.24 -31.37
N ALA A 91 -18.34 56.73 -30.59
CA ALA A 91 -18.04 56.50 -29.18
C ALA A 91 -19.24 56.37 -28.21
N SER A 92 -19.25 55.25 -27.49
CA SER A 92 -19.67 55.15 -26.10
C SER A 92 -18.65 54.28 -25.36
N HIS A 93 -18.27 54.67 -24.16
CA HIS A 93 -17.21 54.08 -23.32
C HIS A 93 -17.21 52.54 -23.33
N PRO A 94 -16.06 51.86 -23.51
CA PRO A 94 -15.96 50.43 -23.28
C PRO A 94 -15.93 50.19 -21.76
N GLU A 95 -17.00 49.65 -21.21
CA GLU A 95 -16.92 48.89 -19.96
C GLU A 95 -16.00 47.68 -20.24
N GLU A 96 -14.90 47.56 -19.49
CA GLU A 96 -14.05 46.38 -19.52
C GLU A 96 -14.88 45.17 -19.07
N ILE A 97 -15.29 44.31 -20.01
CA ILE A 97 -15.94 43.04 -19.69
C ILE A 97 -14.90 42.15 -19.01
N GLU A 98 -14.96 42.08 -17.69
CA GLU A 98 -14.10 41.26 -16.84
C GLU A 98 -14.31 39.77 -17.18
N CYS A 99 -13.22 38.99 -17.28
CA CYS A 99 -13.29 37.56 -17.61
C CYS A 99 -14.00 36.80 -16.47
N PRO A 100 -15.13 36.09 -16.71
CA PRO A 100 -15.92 35.44 -15.65
C PRO A 100 -15.12 34.47 -14.78
N LEU A 101 -14.11 33.81 -15.35
CA LEU A 101 -13.19 32.94 -14.61
C LEU A 101 -12.36 33.73 -13.59
N LYS A 102 -11.82 34.90 -13.95
CA LYS A 102 -11.01 35.71 -13.04
C LYS A 102 -11.84 36.20 -11.85
N THR A 103 -13.06 36.69 -12.11
CA THR A 103 -13.98 37.15 -11.07
C THR A 103 -14.33 36.01 -10.09
N LEU A 104 -14.60 34.79 -10.59
CA LEU A 104 -14.84 33.64 -9.73
C LEU A 104 -13.60 33.23 -8.93
N LEU A 105 -12.41 33.21 -9.55
CA LEU A 105 -11.17 32.88 -8.86
C LEU A 105 -10.86 33.90 -7.75
N HIS A 106 -11.17 35.18 -7.94
CA HIS A 106 -11.08 36.20 -6.90
C HIS A 106 -12.04 35.91 -5.73
N LYS A 107 -13.32 35.61 -6.03
CA LYS A 107 -14.37 35.26 -5.05
C LYS A 107 -13.95 34.04 -4.20
N LEU A 108 -13.34 33.03 -4.84
CA LEU A 108 -12.84 31.81 -4.21
C LEU A 108 -11.43 31.93 -3.60
N GLY A 109 -10.72 33.04 -3.79
CA GLY A 109 -9.35 33.22 -3.30
C GLY A 109 -8.30 32.32 -3.98
N LEU A 110 -8.55 31.89 -5.21
CA LEU A 110 -7.71 30.96 -6.00
C LEU A 110 -6.81 31.64 -7.04
N GLU A 111 -6.82 32.98 -7.13
CA GLU A 111 -6.09 33.73 -8.16
C GLU A 111 -4.58 33.45 -8.17
N LYS A 112 -3.97 33.30 -6.99
CA LYS A 112 -2.53 33.05 -6.87
C LYS A 112 -2.16 31.65 -7.32
N GLN A 113 -3.09 30.71 -7.17
CA GLN A 113 -2.97 29.28 -7.47
C GLN A 113 -3.25 28.99 -8.94
N TYR A 114 -3.92 29.89 -9.64
CA TYR A 114 -4.16 29.77 -11.06
C TYR A 114 -2.91 30.19 -11.90
N PRO A 115 -2.66 29.52 -13.04
CA PRO A 115 -3.05 28.14 -13.35
C PRO A 115 -2.08 27.13 -12.70
N ASN A 116 -2.58 25.93 -12.38
CA ASN A 116 -1.78 24.73 -12.05
C ASN A 116 -0.73 24.85 -10.92
N LYS A 117 -0.90 25.74 -9.93
CA LYS A 117 0.06 25.89 -8.81
C LYS A 117 -0.39 25.19 -7.53
N LEU A 118 -1.61 24.68 -7.49
CA LEU A 118 -2.10 23.89 -6.36
C LEU A 118 -1.63 22.45 -6.52
N THR A 119 -0.78 21.99 -5.59
CA THR A 119 -0.12 20.68 -5.67
C THR A 119 -0.63 19.73 -4.59
N LEU A 120 -0.58 18.43 -4.84
CA LEU A 120 -0.95 17.40 -3.84
C LEU A 120 -0.15 17.58 -2.54
N ARG A 121 1.15 17.85 -2.64
CA ARG A 121 2.05 18.05 -1.50
C ARG A 121 1.59 19.17 -0.56
N SER A 122 1.03 20.25 -1.10
CA SER A 122 0.52 21.36 -0.29
C SER A 122 -0.67 20.96 0.58
N LEU A 123 -1.41 19.92 0.19
CA LEU A 123 -2.60 19.42 0.90
C LEU A 123 -2.25 18.31 1.90
N LEU A 124 -1.12 17.61 1.74
CA LEU A 124 -0.62 16.59 2.67
C LEU A 124 0.06 17.17 3.92
N GLU A 125 0.33 18.49 3.94
CA GLU A 125 0.93 19.18 5.10
C GLU A 125 -0.04 19.18 6.30
N ILE A 126 0.46 18.77 7.47
CA ILE A 126 -0.31 18.70 8.72
C ILE A 126 -0.36 20.08 9.38
N ASN A 127 -1.51 20.74 9.27
CA ASN A 127 -1.80 22.06 9.86
C ASN A 127 -3.12 22.02 10.66
N LYS A 128 -3.43 23.08 11.43
CA LYS A 128 -4.68 23.21 12.20
C LYS A 128 -5.90 23.05 11.31
N ASP A 129 -5.78 23.56 10.11
CA ASP A 129 -6.82 23.51 9.13
C ASP A 129 -7.04 22.06 8.59
N SER A 130 -6.03 21.17 8.64
CA SER A 130 -6.12 19.75 8.22
C SER A 130 -6.83 18.85 9.22
N ILE A 131 -7.11 19.37 10.41
CA ILE A 131 -7.83 18.72 11.50
C ILE A 131 -9.15 19.43 11.85
N SER A 132 -9.37 20.62 11.30
CA SER A 132 -10.64 21.34 11.47
C SER A 132 -11.75 20.63 10.69
N ASP A 133 -12.92 20.54 11.32
CA ASP A 133 -14.17 20.15 10.68
C ASP A 133 -15.20 21.29 10.78
N ASP A 134 -14.70 22.51 10.88
CA ASP A 134 -15.54 23.68 11.12
C ASP A 134 -16.29 24.05 9.85
N ALA A 135 -17.47 24.65 10.03
CA ALA A 135 -18.25 25.18 8.94
C ALA A 135 -17.45 26.27 8.19
N VAL A 136 -17.80 26.47 6.92
CA VAL A 136 -17.08 27.43 6.10
C VAL A 136 -17.58 28.84 6.42
N ASP A 137 -16.72 29.67 7.00
CA ASP A 137 -17.04 31.06 7.38
C ASP A 137 -16.88 32.07 6.23
N SER A 138 -16.30 31.65 5.09
CA SER A 138 -16.13 32.52 3.93
C SER A 138 -15.99 31.72 2.63
N LEU A 139 -16.44 32.30 1.51
CA LEU A 139 -16.31 31.68 0.19
C LEU A 139 -14.87 31.40 -0.23
N LYS A 140 -13.90 32.15 0.32
CA LYS A 140 -12.47 31.91 0.10
C LYS A 140 -11.95 30.63 0.77
N ALA A 141 -12.65 30.12 1.77
CA ALA A 141 -12.31 28.86 2.44
C ALA A 141 -12.96 27.63 1.77
N VAL A 142 -13.99 27.82 0.92
CA VAL A 142 -14.74 26.74 0.23
C VAL A 142 -13.83 25.80 -0.57
N PRO A 143 -12.91 26.25 -1.44
CA PRO A 143 -12.06 25.32 -2.20
C PRO A 143 -11.21 24.42 -1.32
N ARG A 144 -10.71 24.97 -0.22
CA ARG A 144 -9.86 24.26 0.73
C ARG A 144 -10.64 23.23 1.53
N TYR A 145 -11.86 23.58 1.96
CA TYR A 145 -12.80 22.63 2.58
C TYR A 145 -13.14 21.48 1.64
N PHE A 146 -13.54 21.80 0.39
CA PHE A 146 -13.87 20.82 -0.64
C PHE A 146 -12.72 19.82 -0.85
N LEU A 147 -11.50 20.31 -1.07
CA LEU A 147 -10.32 19.47 -1.32
C LEU A 147 -9.98 18.56 -0.14
N ARG A 148 -10.04 19.06 1.09
CA ARG A 148 -9.72 18.25 2.28
C ARG A 148 -10.68 17.12 2.50
N LYS A 149 -11.98 17.42 2.48
CA LYS A 149 -13.03 16.43 2.62
C LYS A 149 -12.95 15.41 1.49
N LEU A 150 -12.66 15.86 0.26
CA LEU A 150 -12.46 14.97 -0.88
C LEU A 150 -11.25 14.04 -0.70
N LEU A 151 -10.10 14.53 -0.20
CA LEU A 151 -8.90 13.72 0.00
C LEU A 151 -9.10 12.59 1.03
N ILE A 152 -9.89 12.85 2.07
CA ILE A 152 -10.31 11.84 3.06
C ILE A 152 -11.56 11.05 2.62
N VAL A 153 -11.95 11.18 1.34
CA VAL A 153 -13.07 10.47 0.70
C VAL A 153 -14.43 10.70 1.35
N ASN A 154 -14.61 11.87 1.98
CA ASN A 154 -15.86 12.27 2.59
C ASN A 154 -16.79 12.92 1.53
N ALA A 155 -17.94 12.29 1.27
CA ALA A 155 -18.93 12.76 0.30
C ALA A 155 -19.58 14.11 0.69
N ASP A 156 -19.52 14.51 1.97
CA ASP A 156 -19.99 15.82 2.45
C ASP A 156 -19.11 16.99 1.94
N CYS A 157 -18.05 16.73 1.15
CA CYS A 157 -17.30 17.79 0.50
C CYS A 157 -18.18 18.68 -0.40
N ARG A 158 -19.34 18.19 -0.85
CA ARG A 158 -20.29 18.93 -1.71
C ARG A 158 -21.22 19.87 -0.94
N SER A 159 -21.29 19.82 0.39
CA SER A 159 -22.21 20.63 1.20
C SER A 159 -21.67 22.02 1.59
N CYS A 160 -20.60 22.49 0.95
CA CYS A 160 -19.90 23.74 1.29
C CYS A 160 -20.20 24.92 0.37
N THR A 161 -21.22 24.80 -0.47
CA THR A 161 -21.55 25.79 -1.52
C THR A 161 -22.31 27.01 -1.02
N CYS A 162 -22.84 26.95 0.20
CA CYS A 162 -23.57 28.03 0.88
C CYS A 162 -22.96 28.27 2.26
N LEU A 163 -22.85 29.54 2.67
CA LEU A 163 -22.44 29.91 4.03
C LEU A 163 -23.62 29.66 5.00
N PRO A 164 -23.36 29.21 6.25
CA PRO A 164 -24.42 29.03 7.24
C PRO A 164 -25.10 30.38 7.56
N GLU A 165 -26.43 30.43 7.45
CA GLU A 165 -27.21 31.59 7.90
C GLU A 165 -27.26 31.61 9.45
N ASP A 166 -27.06 32.78 10.06
CA ASP A 166 -27.22 32.96 11.50
C ASP A 166 -28.66 32.60 11.91
N GLU A 167 -28.85 31.50 12.65
CA GLU A 167 -30.17 31.03 13.15
C GLU A 167 -30.92 32.07 14.02
N SER A 168 -30.29 33.18 14.37
CA SER A 168 -30.85 34.24 15.21
C SER A 168 -31.69 35.30 14.46
N SER A 169 -31.73 35.27 13.12
CA SER A 169 -32.55 36.21 12.33
C SER A 169 -33.23 35.55 11.14
N ILE A 170 -34.23 34.70 11.40
CA ILE A 170 -35.27 34.38 10.40
C ILE A 170 -36.16 35.63 10.25
N ASP A 171 -35.65 36.64 9.55
CA ASP A 171 -36.43 37.78 9.10
C ASP A 171 -36.70 37.57 7.61
N LEU A 172 -37.91 37.08 7.30
CA LEU A 172 -38.38 36.63 5.96
C LEU A 172 -38.40 37.75 4.88
N TYR A 173 -37.76 38.89 5.12
CA TYR A 173 -37.84 40.11 4.30
C TYR A 173 -36.51 40.85 4.13
N ARG A 174 -35.34 40.24 4.38
CA ARG A 174 -34.06 40.89 4.08
C ARG A 174 -33.72 40.75 2.59
N ASP A 175 -33.81 41.87 1.88
CA ASP A 175 -33.45 42.07 0.46
C ASP A 175 -31.91 42.17 0.30
N GLU A 176 -31.15 41.28 0.96
CA GLU A 176 -29.71 41.13 0.70
C GLU A 176 -29.54 40.21 -0.52
N ASN A 177 -28.87 40.67 -1.57
CA ASN A 177 -28.67 39.90 -2.82
C ASN A 177 -28.09 38.51 -2.50
N PRO A 178 -28.85 37.41 -2.66
CA PRO A 178 -28.38 36.06 -2.33
C PRO A 178 -27.23 35.57 -3.24
N GLU A 179 -26.97 36.27 -4.35
CA GLU A 179 -25.93 35.93 -5.33
C GLU A 179 -24.49 36.11 -4.80
N ASP A 180 -24.27 36.93 -3.76
CA ASP A 180 -22.92 37.20 -3.24
C ASP A 180 -22.40 36.11 -2.28
N ASN A 181 -23.29 35.34 -1.65
CA ASN A 181 -22.94 34.36 -0.60
C ASN A 181 -22.91 32.90 -1.05
N GLU A 182 -23.21 32.62 -2.32
CA GLU A 182 -23.23 31.26 -2.87
C GLU A 182 -22.28 31.07 -4.06
N VAL A 183 -21.86 29.81 -4.26
CA VAL A 183 -21.09 29.38 -5.44
C VAL A 183 -21.66 28.06 -5.96
N ASN A 184 -21.87 27.98 -7.29
CA ASN A 184 -22.30 26.74 -7.91
C ASN A 184 -21.23 25.64 -7.78
N LEU A 185 -21.64 24.44 -7.34
CA LEU A 185 -20.72 23.30 -7.14
C LEU A 185 -19.91 22.94 -8.40
N LEU A 186 -20.52 23.03 -9.58
CA LEU A 186 -19.84 22.69 -10.83
C LEU A 186 -18.75 23.72 -11.18
N ASP A 187 -19.02 24.99 -10.90
CA ASP A 187 -18.04 26.07 -11.07
C ASP A 187 -16.90 25.94 -10.07
N LEU A 188 -17.19 25.56 -8.82
CA LEU A 188 -16.16 25.23 -7.83
C LEU A 188 -15.26 24.10 -8.33
N ILE A 189 -15.85 22.98 -8.79
CA ILE A 189 -15.09 21.84 -9.31
C ILE A 189 -14.23 22.28 -10.49
N THR A 190 -14.82 22.99 -11.47
CA THR A 190 -14.08 23.48 -12.65
C THR A 190 -12.94 24.44 -12.25
N ALA A 191 -13.18 25.38 -11.34
CA ALA A 191 -12.16 26.32 -10.86
C ALA A 191 -11.00 25.62 -10.15
N VAL A 192 -11.29 24.61 -9.31
CA VAL A 192 -10.24 23.86 -8.60
C VAL A 192 -9.43 23.01 -9.58
N PHE A 193 -10.06 22.36 -10.57
CA PHE A 193 -9.33 21.63 -11.62
C PHE A 193 -8.40 22.54 -12.42
N PHE A 194 -8.81 23.77 -12.72
CA PHE A 194 -7.97 24.77 -13.37
C PHE A 194 -6.78 25.27 -12.52
N CYS A 195 -6.88 25.18 -11.20
CA CYS A 195 -5.80 25.59 -10.29
C CYS A 195 -4.88 24.42 -9.90
N ALA A 196 -5.36 23.19 -10.02
CA ALA A 196 -4.64 21.97 -9.66
C ALA A 196 -3.59 21.58 -10.72
N ASP A 197 -2.42 21.13 -10.26
CA ASP A 197 -1.45 20.46 -11.14
C ASP A 197 -1.98 19.11 -11.64
N SER A 198 -1.29 18.54 -12.63
CA SER A 198 -1.71 17.30 -13.29
C SER A 198 -1.81 16.10 -12.33
N PHE A 199 -1.00 16.07 -11.26
CA PHE A 199 -1.03 15.02 -10.25
C PHE A 199 -2.21 15.17 -9.29
N LEU A 200 -2.51 16.40 -8.84
CA LEU A 200 -3.64 16.68 -7.99
C LEU A 200 -4.96 16.48 -8.75
N GLN A 201 -5.06 16.88 -10.02
CA GLN A 201 -6.23 16.58 -10.86
C GLN A 201 -6.52 15.08 -10.91
N GLN A 202 -5.47 14.26 -11.05
CA GLN A 202 -5.60 12.80 -11.06
C GLN A 202 -6.06 12.25 -9.70
N GLU A 203 -5.51 12.75 -8.60
CA GLU A 203 -5.96 12.34 -7.26
C GLU A 203 -7.41 12.76 -6.97
N MET A 204 -7.77 13.99 -7.37
CA MET A 204 -9.16 14.48 -7.26
C MET A 204 -10.12 13.58 -8.04
N ALA A 205 -9.81 13.25 -9.29
CA ALA A 205 -10.66 12.37 -10.11
C ALA A 205 -10.80 10.97 -9.49
N LEU A 206 -9.72 10.41 -8.94
CA LEU A 206 -9.76 9.13 -8.22
C LEU A 206 -10.68 9.20 -7.00
N LYS A 207 -10.52 10.19 -6.14
CA LYS A 207 -11.31 10.36 -4.91
C LYS A 207 -12.78 10.66 -5.20
N MET A 208 -13.05 11.50 -6.21
CA MET A 208 -14.42 11.74 -6.71
C MET A 208 -15.07 10.43 -7.17
N SER A 209 -14.32 9.60 -7.91
CA SER A 209 -14.79 8.29 -8.36
C SER A 209 -15.06 7.31 -7.20
N MET A 210 -14.31 7.38 -6.09
CA MET A 210 -14.56 6.60 -4.88
C MET A 210 -15.84 7.05 -4.14
N CYS A 211 -16.14 8.36 -4.15
CA CYS A 211 -17.40 8.92 -3.63
C CYS A 211 -18.60 8.70 -4.57
N GLN A 212 -18.44 7.99 -5.70
CA GLN A 212 -19.45 7.83 -6.76
C GLN A 212 -19.93 9.16 -7.35
N PHE A 213 -19.02 10.13 -7.45
CA PHE A 213 -19.26 11.39 -8.13
C PHE A 213 -18.96 11.27 -9.62
N ALA A 214 -19.71 12.02 -10.43
CA ALA A 214 -19.30 12.23 -11.81
C ALA A 214 -17.97 13.00 -11.84
N VAL A 215 -17.07 12.59 -12.74
CA VAL A 215 -15.72 13.17 -12.88
C VAL A 215 -15.64 14.00 -14.17
N PRO A 216 -14.87 15.10 -14.22
CA PRO A 216 -14.67 15.85 -15.46
C PRO A 216 -14.02 14.98 -16.55
N LEU A 217 -14.68 14.88 -17.70
CA LEU A 217 -14.14 14.26 -18.92
C LEU A 217 -13.64 15.33 -19.89
N LEU A 218 -14.46 16.35 -20.17
CA LEU A 218 -14.05 17.54 -20.91
C LEU A 218 -14.18 18.76 -20.01
N LEU A 219 -13.08 19.44 -19.71
CA LEU A 219 -13.12 20.75 -19.10
C LEU A 219 -13.47 21.80 -20.15
N PRO A 220 -14.37 22.76 -19.83
CA PRO A 220 -14.71 23.86 -20.73
C PRO A 220 -13.47 24.75 -21.00
N PRO A 221 -13.50 25.62 -22.02
CA PRO A 221 -12.39 26.51 -22.27
C PRO A 221 -12.21 27.48 -21.08
N GLY A 222 -11.01 27.50 -20.49
CA GLY A 222 -10.63 28.45 -19.45
C GLY A 222 -10.34 29.84 -20.03
N THR A 223 -9.15 30.39 -19.77
CA THR A 223 -8.67 31.59 -20.51
C THR A 223 -8.21 31.28 -21.95
N GLY A 224 -8.11 29.99 -22.31
CA GLY A 224 -7.75 29.53 -23.65
C GLY A 224 -8.97 29.39 -24.57
N SER A 225 -8.74 29.07 -25.84
CA SER A 225 -9.80 28.92 -26.86
C SER A 225 -10.35 27.50 -27.01
N GLN A 226 -9.77 26.51 -26.32
CA GLN A 226 -10.07 25.09 -26.51
C GLN A 226 -10.51 24.45 -25.18
N SER A 227 -11.49 23.54 -25.27
CA SER A 227 -11.79 22.62 -24.16
C SER A 227 -10.70 21.55 -24.06
N THR A 228 -10.59 20.92 -22.89
CA THR A 228 -9.54 19.95 -22.59
C THR A 228 -10.13 18.60 -22.22
N LEU A 229 -9.74 17.55 -22.96
CA LEU A 229 -9.97 16.16 -22.57
C LEU A 229 -9.04 15.78 -21.43
N MET A 230 -9.65 15.41 -20.30
CA MET A 230 -8.97 15.09 -19.04
C MET A 230 -8.51 13.63 -19.01
N LEU A 231 -7.74 13.21 -20.01
CA LEU A 231 -7.28 11.83 -20.15
C LEU A 231 -6.32 11.45 -19.01
N TRP A 232 -5.31 12.29 -18.73
CA TRP A 232 -4.31 12.07 -17.68
C TRP A 232 -4.95 11.99 -16.29
N ALA A 233 -5.88 12.89 -16.00
CA ALA A 233 -6.59 12.90 -14.71
C ALA A 233 -7.36 11.58 -14.46
N LEU A 234 -7.88 10.93 -15.49
CA LEU A 234 -8.66 9.70 -15.35
C LEU A 234 -7.79 8.42 -15.23
N ARG A 235 -6.48 8.49 -15.54
CA ARG A 235 -5.61 7.29 -15.59
C ARG A 235 -5.42 6.58 -14.25
N ALA A 236 -5.69 7.20 -13.11
CA ALA A 236 -5.60 6.50 -11.82
C ALA A 236 -6.86 5.71 -11.46
N ILE A 237 -7.98 5.88 -12.19
CA ILE A 237 -9.27 5.29 -11.82
C ILE A 237 -9.29 3.80 -12.17
N LEU A 238 -9.23 2.99 -11.12
CA LEU A 238 -9.35 1.54 -11.17
C LEU A 238 -10.68 1.12 -10.57
N LYS A 239 -11.33 0.15 -11.21
CA LYS A 239 -12.62 -0.37 -10.80
C LYS A 239 -12.65 -1.88 -10.88
N GLU A 240 -13.40 -2.47 -9.97
CA GLU A 240 -13.76 -3.89 -9.98
C GLU A 240 -15.25 -4.00 -10.31
N TRP A 241 -15.64 -4.99 -11.10
CA TRP A 241 -17.04 -5.27 -11.40
C TRP A 241 -17.26 -6.74 -11.70
N ARG A 242 -18.52 -7.17 -11.71
CA ARG A 242 -18.92 -8.52 -12.07
C ARG A 242 -19.98 -8.47 -13.17
N PRO A 243 -19.60 -8.70 -14.44
CA PRO A 243 -20.55 -8.86 -15.53
C PRO A 243 -21.53 -10.00 -15.24
N HIS A 244 -22.73 -9.93 -15.82
CA HIS A 244 -23.73 -10.98 -15.61
C HIS A 244 -23.24 -12.37 -16.09
N ALA A 245 -22.40 -12.43 -17.13
CA ALA A 245 -21.79 -13.66 -17.62
C ALA A 245 -20.92 -14.39 -16.57
N LEU A 246 -20.33 -13.66 -15.61
CA LEU A 246 -19.49 -14.22 -14.55
C LEU A 246 -20.25 -14.45 -13.22
N SER A 247 -21.57 -14.30 -13.22
CA SER A 247 -22.38 -14.43 -12.00
C SER A 247 -22.36 -15.86 -11.44
N GLU A 248 -22.42 -16.86 -12.30
CA GLU A 248 -22.45 -18.27 -11.91
C GLU A 248 -21.11 -18.74 -11.33
N SER A 249 -20.00 -18.36 -11.96
CA SER A 249 -18.65 -18.66 -11.48
C SER A 249 -18.23 -17.82 -10.27
N LYS A 250 -19.01 -16.80 -9.90
CA LYS A 250 -18.65 -15.77 -8.91
C LYS A 250 -17.33 -15.06 -9.26
N GLY A 251 -16.91 -15.07 -10.52
CA GLY A 251 -15.74 -14.35 -11.01
C GLY A 251 -15.93 -12.84 -10.97
N PHE A 252 -14.88 -12.08 -11.22
CA PHE A 252 -14.93 -10.62 -11.34
C PHE A 252 -13.88 -10.14 -12.34
N GLU A 253 -14.06 -8.92 -12.84
CA GLU A 253 -13.10 -8.20 -13.67
C GLU A 253 -12.59 -7.00 -12.87
N GLU A 254 -11.29 -6.72 -12.98
CA GLU A 254 -10.64 -5.53 -12.43
C GLU A 254 -9.88 -4.86 -13.57
N GLY A 255 -10.17 -3.58 -13.79
CA GLY A 255 -9.62 -2.85 -14.91
C GLY A 255 -9.56 -1.36 -14.68
N ASN A 256 -8.76 -0.70 -15.51
CA ASN A 256 -8.64 0.75 -15.51
C ASN A 256 -9.58 1.31 -16.58
N ILE A 257 -10.51 2.16 -16.15
CA ILE A 257 -11.62 2.64 -16.99
C ILE A 257 -11.17 3.39 -18.26
N VAL A 258 -9.91 3.84 -18.31
CA VAL A 258 -9.34 4.52 -19.48
C VAL A 258 -9.10 3.53 -20.64
N PHE A 259 -8.68 2.30 -20.32
CA PHE A 259 -8.32 1.28 -21.30
C PHE A 259 -9.47 0.33 -21.66
N GLU A 260 -10.46 0.21 -20.77
CA GLU A 260 -11.60 -0.68 -20.98
C GLU A 260 -12.47 -0.22 -22.15
N GLN A 261 -12.86 -1.18 -22.99
CA GLN A 261 -13.77 -0.94 -24.11
C GLN A 261 -15.22 -1.02 -23.60
N ILE A 262 -15.82 0.13 -23.29
CA ILE A 262 -17.15 0.21 -22.68
C ILE A 262 -18.10 0.98 -23.62
N PRO A 263 -19.37 0.57 -23.77
CA PRO A 263 -20.37 1.38 -24.47
C PRO A 263 -20.48 2.79 -23.87
N PHE A 264 -20.45 3.81 -24.71
CA PHE A 264 -20.42 5.21 -24.29
C PHE A 264 -21.73 5.92 -24.65
N ILE A 265 -22.47 6.39 -23.66
CA ILE A 265 -23.78 7.00 -23.86
C ILE A 265 -23.74 8.46 -23.39
N SER A 266 -24.10 9.37 -24.29
CA SER A 266 -24.11 10.79 -23.97
C SER A 266 -25.52 11.31 -23.72
N PHE A 267 -25.63 12.20 -22.74
CA PHE A 267 -26.86 12.90 -22.40
C PHE A 267 -26.60 14.39 -22.55
N VAL A 268 -27.36 15.04 -23.43
CA VAL A 268 -27.22 16.46 -23.78
C VAL A 268 -28.58 17.15 -23.69
N ARG A 269 -28.59 18.48 -23.64
CA ARG A 269 -29.83 19.26 -23.67
C ARG A 269 -29.73 20.35 -24.73
N LEU A 270 -30.88 20.72 -25.25
CA LEU A 270 -31.07 21.78 -26.21
C LEU A 270 -31.85 22.90 -25.51
N LYS A 271 -31.27 24.11 -25.48
CA LYS A 271 -31.73 25.25 -24.67
C LYS A 271 -31.99 24.86 -23.20
N ASP A 272 -32.85 25.62 -22.53
CA ASP A 272 -33.35 25.33 -21.20
C ASP A 272 -34.57 24.41 -21.26
N CYS A 273 -34.29 23.12 -21.47
CA CYS A 273 -35.27 22.07 -21.25
C CYS A 273 -35.68 22.05 -19.77
N SER A 274 -36.98 22.07 -19.51
CA SER A 274 -37.50 22.09 -18.13
C SER A 274 -37.38 20.75 -17.40
N ILE A 275 -37.08 19.66 -18.11
CA ILE A 275 -36.73 18.37 -17.50
C ILE A 275 -35.30 18.45 -16.99
N SER A 276 -35.12 18.20 -15.70
CA SER A 276 -33.78 18.11 -15.11
C SER A 276 -33.08 16.82 -15.54
N LYS A 277 -32.22 16.94 -16.56
CA LYS A 277 -31.40 15.85 -17.11
C LYS A 277 -30.59 15.11 -16.03
N SER A 278 -29.91 15.85 -15.15
CA SER A 278 -29.06 15.26 -14.11
C SER A 278 -29.85 14.53 -13.02
N GLN A 279 -31.04 15.03 -12.64
CA GLN A 279 -31.92 14.29 -11.74
C GLN A 279 -32.36 12.97 -12.35
N LEU A 280 -32.79 13.00 -13.61
CA LEU A 280 -33.21 11.80 -14.30
C LEU A 280 -32.09 10.76 -14.42
N LEU A 281 -30.85 11.21 -14.70
CA LEU A 281 -29.66 10.37 -14.69
C LEU A 281 -29.41 9.71 -13.33
N ASN A 282 -29.46 10.47 -12.23
CA ASN A 282 -29.30 9.90 -10.89
C ASN A 282 -30.37 8.84 -10.59
N HIS A 283 -31.62 9.07 -11.02
CA HIS A 283 -32.68 8.06 -10.94
C HIS A 283 -32.43 6.85 -11.84
N ILE A 284 -31.82 7.01 -13.02
CA ILE A 284 -31.46 5.89 -13.92
C ILE A 284 -30.38 5.01 -13.29
N PHE A 285 -29.47 5.55 -12.48
CA PHE A 285 -28.42 4.75 -11.83
C PHE A 285 -28.80 4.16 -10.48
N SER A 286 -29.77 4.74 -9.79
CA SER A 286 -30.14 4.32 -8.44
C SER A 286 -30.88 2.96 -8.44
N SER A 287 -30.21 1.88 -8.04
CA SER A 287 -30.79 0.54 -7.91
C SER A 287 -31.23 0.25 -6.46
N GLY A 288 -32.33 0.87 -6.00
CA GLY A 288 -32.86 0.61 -4.65
C GLY A 288 -33.72 1.73 -4.08
N GLN A 289 -33.81 1.76 -2.74
CA GLN A 289 -34.59 2.76 -1.98
C GLN A 289 -33.83 4.08 -1.73
N GLN A 290 -32.50 4.12 -1.92
CA GLN A 290 -31.70 5.33 -1.78
C GLN A 290 -31.25 5.85 -3.15
N ILE A 291 -31.50 7.14 -3.41
CA ILE A 291 -31.04 7.82 -4.62
C ILE A 291 -29.68 8.41 -4.32
N HIS A 292 -28.67 8.02 -5.09
CA HIS A 292 -27.34 8.61 -4.99
C HIS A 292 -27.20 9.76 -6.01
N ASN A 293 -26.85 10.94 -5.52
CA ASN A 293 -26.66 12.13 -6.34
C ASN A 293 -25.29 12.12 -7.03
N ILE A 294 -25.12 11.26 -8.04
CA ILE A 294 -23.88 11.15 -8.82
C ILE A 294 -23.58 12.49 -9.52
N PHE A 295 -24.56 12.98 -10.27
CA PHE A 295 -24.52 14.26 -10.98
C PHE A 295 -25.19 15.37 -10.15
N PRO A 296 -24.51 16.52 -9.95
CA PRO A 296 -25.13 17.69 -9.32
C PRO A 296 -26.40 18.16 -10.04
N HIS A 297 -27.43 18.56 -9.30
CA HIS A 297 -28.68 19.07 -9.85
C HIS A 297 -29.26 20.23 -9.04
N LYS A 298 -30.30 20.88 -9.57
CA LYS A 298 -30.90 22.08 -8.98
C LYS A 298 -31.45 21.90 -7.56
N ASP A 299 -32.04 20.75 -7.24
CA ASP A 299 -32.58 20.47 -5.88
C ASP A 299 -31.50 20.02 -4.87
N MET A 300 -30.22 20.33 -5.11
CA MET A 300 -29.13 20.14 -4.13
C MET A 300 -28.71 21.50 -3.59
N ASP A 301 -28.08 21.53 -2.43
CA ASP A 301 -27.54 22.75 -1.82
C ASP A 301 -26.54 23.45 -2.76
N GLY A 302 -26.74 24.76 -2.98
CA GLY A 302 -26.00 25.55 -3.99
C GLY A 302 -26.23 25.12 -5.44
N GLY A 303 -27.22 24.25 -5.71
CA GLY A 303 -27.57 23.77 -7.05
C GLY A 303 -28.35 24.79 -7.89
N THR A 304 -28.99 25.75 -7.24
CA THR A 304 -29.72 26.89 -7.84
C THR A 304 -28.83 28.08 -8.16
N ALA A 305 -27.63 28.17 -7.56
CA ALA A 305 -26.67 29.23 -7.81
C ALA A 305 -26.35 29.33 -9.32
N PRO A 306 -26.24 30.55 -9.88
CA PRO A 306 -25.99 30.75 -11.30
C PRO A 306 -24.65 30.16 -11.71
N LYS A 307 -24.59 29.59 -12.92
CA LYS A 307 -23.37 29.01 -13.47
C LYS A 307 -22.58 30.06 -14.24
N THR A 308 -21.29 30.17 -13.96
CA THR A 308 -20.41 31.17 -14.60
C THR A 308 -19.39 30.55 -15.55
N ILE A 309 -18.79 29.40 -15.21
CA ILE A 309 -17.68 28.82 -15.98
C ILE A 309 -17.89 27.34 -16.37
N SER A 310 -18.85 26.66 -15.75
CA SER A 310 -19.12 25.22 -15.97
C SER A 310 -20.00 24.94 -17.20
N GLY A 311 -20.36 25.98 -17.98
CA GLY A 311 -21.00 25.80 -19.28
C GLY A 311 -20.07 25.11 -20.27
N GLY A 312 -20.50 23.98 -20.83
CA GLY A 312 -19.68 23.14 -21.73
C GLY A 312 -18.86 22.06 -21.02
N LEU A 313 -18.90 21.98 -19.69
CA LEU A 313 -18.31 20.86 -18.93
C LEU A 313 -18.98 19.54 -19.31
N VAL A 314 -18.20 18.53 -19.68
CA VAL A 314 -18.71 17.15 -19.81
C VAL A 314 -18.23 16.36 -18.61
N GLU A 315 -19.16 15.88 -17.80
CA GLU A 315 -18.87 14.95 -16.71
C GLU A 315 -19.13 13.51 -17.15
N ALA A 316 -18.33 12.55 -16.70
CA ALA A 316 -18.52 11.13 -16.94
C ALA A 316 -18.73 10.34 -15.64
N CYS A 317 -19.51 9.27 -15.72
CA CYS A 317 -19.60 8.25 -14.67
C CYS A 317 -19.70 6.85 -15.31
N TRP A 318 -19.41 5.82 -14.52
CA TRP A 318 -19.51 4.43 -14.96
C TRP A 318 -20.53 3.69 -14.11
N TYR A 319 -21.44 2.97 -14.76
CA TYR A 319 -22.20 1.93 -14.11
C TYR A 319 -21.47 0.60 -14.22
N LEU A 320 -21.31 -0.05 -13.09
CA LEU A 320 -20.57 -1.30 -12.95
C LEU A 320 -21.49 -2.39 -12.38
N PRO A 321 -21.66 -3.52 -13.07
CA PRO A 321 -22.55 -4.59 -12.62
C PRO A 321 -21.96 -5.33 -11.40
N CYS A 322 -22.84 -5.83 -10.52
CA CYS A 322 -22.47 -6.61 -9.33
C CYS A 322 -22.74 -8.14 -9.48
N GLY A 323 -23.13 -8.58 -10.67
CA GLY A 323 -23.48 -9.98 -10.96
C GLY A 323 -24.80 -10.47 -10.34
N LYS A 324 -25.69 -9.56 -9.93
CA LYS A 324 -27.01 -9.90 -9.39
C LYS A 324 -28.10 -9.50 -10.38
N SER A 325 -28.65 -10.49 -11.09
CA SER A 325 -29.69 -10.30 -12.11
C SER A 325 -31.02 -9.77 -11.54
N ASN A 326 -31.27 -9.96 -10.24
CA ASN A 326 -32.48 -9.56 -9.53
C ASN A 326 -32.52 -8.09 -9.07
N VAL A 327 -31.42 -7.32 -9.20
CA VAL A 327 -31.33 -5.93 -8.70
C VAL A 327 -31.74 -4.88 -9.75
N GLY A 328 -32.29 -5.28 -10.89
CA GLY A 328 -32.85 -4.36 -11.90
C GLY A 328 -31.82 -3.55 -12.69
N GLY A 329 -30.52 -3.77 -12.45
CA GLY A 329 -29.38 -3.08 -13.07
C GLY A 329 -29.06 -3.49 -14.51
N PHE A 330 -27.97 -2.94 -15.07
CA PHE A 330 -27.43 -3.29 -16.39
C PHE A 330 -26.54 -4.55 -16.33
N PRO A 331 -26.52 -5.39 -17.39
CA PRO A 331 -25.78 -6.65 -17.39
C PRO A 331 -24.27 -6.51 -17.64
N GLU A 332 -23.89 -5.45 -18.35
CA GLU A 332 -22.51 -5.10 -18.70
C GLU A 332 -22.17 -3.69 -18.18
N PRO A 333 -20.88 -3.33 -18.07
CA PRO A 333 -20.46 -1.96 -17.77
C PRO A 333 -21.01 -0.95 -18.77
N LEU A 334 -21.25 0.28 -18.31
CA LEU A 334 -21.77 1.37 -19.12
C LEU A 334 -21.12 2.70 -18.73
N THR A 335 -20.57 3.43 -19.70
CA THR A 335 -20.08 4.79 -19.50
C THR A 335 -21.16 5.79 -19.87
N VAL A 336 -21.43 6.74 -19.00
CA VAL A 336 -22.38 7.84 -19.26
C VAL A 336 -21.71 9.18 -19.15
N ALA A 337 -21.85 9.99 -20.20
CA ALA A 337 -21.39 11.36 -20.26
C ALA A 337 -22.56 12.34 -20.19
N ASN A 338 -22.38 13.42 -19.44
CA ASN A 338 -23.38 14.44 -19.18
C ASN A 338 -22.81 15.83 -19.53
N LEU A 339 -23.20 16.39 -20.67
CA LEU A 339 -22.80 17.75 -21.09
C LEU A 339 -23.59 18.82 -20.33
N ARG A 340 -22.91 19.72 -19.61
CA ARG A 340 -23.52 20.85 -18.91
C ARG A 340 -23.68 22.03 -19.86
N GLY A 341 -24.80 22.74 -19.75
CA GLY A 341 -25.12 23.86 -20.66
C GLY A 341 -25.91 23.41 -21.88
N ASP A 342 -25.95 24.26 -22.89
CA ASP A 342 -26.67 24.05 -24.14
C ASP A 342 -25.72 23.58 -25.26
N ILE A 343 -26.17 22.62 -26.10
CA ILE A 343 -25.37 22.11 -27.22
C ILE A 343 -25.06 23.18 -28.26
N CYS A 344 -25.94 24.17 -28.46
CA CYS A 344 -25.70 25.25 -29.42
C CYS A 344 -24.55 26.16 -28.99
N ALA A 345 -24.35 26.32 -27.67
CA ALA A 345 -23.24 27.07 -27.09
C ALA A 345 -21.94 26.24 -26.96
N SER A 346 -22.02 24.91 -27.02
CA SER A 346 -20.91 23.97 -26.80
C SER A 346 -20.72 23.03 -28.00
N GLN A 347 -20.59 23.62 -29.19
CA GLN A 347 -20.56 22.85 -30.45
C GLN A 347 -19.38 21.89 -30.54
N ALA A 348 -18.17 22.31 -30.12
CA ALA A 348 -16.99 21.45 -30.17
C ALA A 348 -17.15 20.20 -29.29
N GLN A 349 -17.66 20.37 -28.07
CA GLN A 349 -17.95 19.28 -27.15
C GLN A 349 -19.08 18.39 -27.69
N PHE A 350 -20.12 18.98 -28.29
CA PHE A 350 -21.20 18.20 -28.90
C PHE A 350 -20.71 17.38 -30.09
N SER A 351 -19.92 17.96 -31.00
CA SER A 351 -19.27 17.25 -32.11
C SER A 351 -18.37 16.11 -31.64
N PHE A 352 -17.65 16.30 -30.53
CA PHE A 352 -16.87 15.23 -29.92
C PHE A 352 -17.77 14.09 -29.41
N LEU A 353 -18.82 14.42 -28.66
CA LEU A 353 -19.76 13.42 -28.16
C LEU A 353 -20.47 12.66 -29.29
N THR A 354 -20.79 13.30 -30.41
CA THR A 354 -21.41 12.63 -31.57
C THR A 354 -20.51 11.59 -32.21
N GLN A 355 -19.19 11.84 -32.27
CA GLN A 355 -18.22 10.87 -32.76
C GLN A 355 -18.08 9.66 -31.84
N VAL A 356 -17.80 9.90 -30.55
CA VAL A 356 -17.42 8.84 -29.61
C VAL A 356 -18.59 8.04 -29.02
N SER A 357 -19.82 8.57 -29.05
CA SER A 357 -20.95 7.91 -28.41
C SER A 357 -21.51 6.76 -29.25
N THR A 358 -21.95 5.71 -28.55
CA THR A 358 -22.82 4.66 -29.07
C THR A 358 -24.25 5.18 -29.26
N ALA A 359 -24.76 5.98 -28.31
CA ALA A 359 -26.07 6.60 -28.39
C ALA A 359 -26.10 7.97 -27.67
N ILE A 360 -26.97 8.87 -28.14
CA ILE A 360 -27.07 10.24 -27.61
C ILE A 360 -28.51 10.57 -27.27
N PHE A 361 -28.78 10.84 -26.01
CA PHE A 361 -30.08 11.29 -25.50
C PHE A 361 -30.12 12.82 -25.48
N ILE A 362 -30.95 13.42 -26.32
CA ILE A 362 -31.15 14.87 -26.43
C ILE A 362 -32.44 15.26 -25.71
N PHE A 363 -32.32 16.10 -24.69
CA PHE A 363 -33.45 16.64 -23.93
C PHE A 363 -33.90 17.96 -24.56
N LEU A 364 -35.18 18.05 -24.89
CA LEU A 364 -35.73 19.21 -25.58
C LEU A 364 -37.20 19.47 -25.20
N ASP A 365 -37.55 20.75 -25.12
CA ASP A 365 -38.93 21.23 -24.96
C ASP A 365 -39.52 21.64 -26.33
N SER A 366 -38.74 22.36 -27.14
CA SER A 366 -39.05 22.72 -28.54
C SER A 366 -37.77 22.65 -29.41
N VAL A 367 -37.93 22.71 -30.73
CA VAL A 367 -36.82 22.77 -31.70
C VAL A 367 -37.14 23.88 -32.71
N ASP A 368 -36.27 24.88 -32.80
CA ASP A 368 -36.35 25.98 -33.77
C ASP A 368 -35.54 25.64 -35.05
N GLU A 369 -35.62 26.48 -36.09
CA GLU A 369 -34.99 26.22 -37.38
C GLU A 369 -33.46 26.04 -37.31
N ASP A 370 -32.76 26.89 -36.53
CA ASP A 370 -31.30 26.81 -36.38
C ASP A 370 -30.86 25.53 -35.66
N GLU A 371 -31.65 25.09 -34.69
CA GLU A 371 -31.44 23.87 -33.92
C GLU A 371 -31.69 22.63 -34.77
N GLN A 372 -32.76 22.66 -35.55
CA GLN A 372 -33.06 21.62 -36.51
C GLN A 372 -31.93 21.51 -37.54
N LYS A 373 -31.41 22.63 -38.04
CA LYS A 373 -30.26 22.67 -38.96
C LYS A 373 -28.99 22.08 -38.32
N LEU A 374 -28.72 22.41 -37.06
CA LEU A 374 -27.60 21.83 -36.31
C LEU A 374 -27.75 20.30 -36.20
N LEU A 375 -28.93 19.80 -35.84
CA LEU A 375 -29.16 18.36 -35.72
C LEU A 375 -29.11 17.64 -37.07
N LEU A 376 -29.66 18.23 -38.14
CA LEU A 376 -29.60 17.68 -39.49
C LEU A 376 -28.17 17.67 -40.07
N SER A 377 -27.30 18.57 -39.61
CA SER A 377 -25.89 18.61 -40.04
C SER A 377 -25.06 17.39 -39.60
N LEU A 378 -25.60 16.57 -38.68
CA LEU A 378 -24.92 15.37 -38.16
C LEU A 378 -24.76 14.24 -39.17
N GLY A 379 -25.49 14.27 -40.30
CA GLY A 379 -25.40 13.25 -41.36
C GLY A 379 -25.66 11.84 -40.83
N ASP A 380 -24.86 10.86 -41.25
CA ASP A 380 -25.03 9.44 -40.89
C ASP A 380 -24.99 9.18 -39.36
N MET A 381 -24.36 10.08 -38.60
CA MET A 381 -24.27 9.99 -37.13
C MET A 381 -25.61 10.23 -36.44
N GLY A 382 -26.58 10.83 -37.14
CA GLY A 382 -27.94 11.06 -36.64
C GLY A 382 -28.70 9.76 -36.30
N SER A 383 -28.27 8.62 -36.84
CA SER A 383 -28.83 7.29 -36.50
C SER A 383 -28.66 6.89 -35.03
N LYS A 384 -27.72 7.54 -34.31
CA LYS A 384 -27.43 7.29 -32.88
C LYS A 384 -28.30 8.09 -31.91
N LEU A 385 -29.19 8.94 -32.41
CA LEU A 385 -29.97 9.90 -31.61
C LEU A 385 -31.20 9.27 -30.94
N PHE A 386 -31.44 9.69 -29.71
CA PHE A 386 -32.63 9.43 -28.91
C PHE A 386 -33.20 10.76 -28.43
N LEU A 387 -34.43 11.07 -28.83
CA LEU A 387 -35.07 12.36 -28.52
C LEU A 387 -35.95 12.20 -27.29
N VAL A 388 -35.59 12.92 -26.22
CA VAL A 388 -36.35 13.01 -24.97
C VAL A 388 -37.17 14.29 -25.02
N VAL A 389 -38.43 14.16 -25.44
CA VAL A 389 -39.31 15.27 -25.74
C VAL A 389 -40.24 15.53 -24.56
N ASN A 390 -40.28 16.78 -24.11
CA ASN A 390 -41.22 17.23 -23.11
C ASN A 390 -42.54 17.67 -23.74
N SER A 391 -43.63 16.95 -23.47
CA SER A 391 -44.96 17.30 -23.96
C SER A 391 -45.65 18.21 -22.92
N LYS A 392 -45.54 19.53 -23.12
CA LYS A 392 -46.30 20.55 -22.39
C LYS A 392 -47.40 21.13 -23.30
N GLY A 393 -48.64 20.66 -23.15
CA GLY A 393 -49.83 21.35 -23.68
C GLY A 393 -49.78 21.78 -25.16
N GLU A 394 -50.45 22.88 -25.51
CA GLU A 394 -50.69 23.32 -26.91
C GLU A 394 -49.43 23.70 -27.71
N GLU A 395 -48.31 24.02 -27.04
CA GLU A 395 -46.99 24.26 -27.68
C GLU A 395 -46.36 22.97 -28.26
N SER A 396 -46.93 21.78 -27.99
CA SER A 396 -46.37 20.50 -28.45
C SER A 396 -46.50 20.24 -29.95
N ARG A 397 -47.37 20.96 -30.70
CA ARG A 397 -47.60 20.67 -32.13
C ARG A 397 -46.43 21.04 -33.04
N ASN A 398 -45.76 22.15 -32.76
CA ASN A 398 -44.60 22.59 -33.54
C ASN A 398 -43.38 21.71 -33.23
N ALA A 399 -43.14 21.44 -31.93
CA ALA A 399 -42.09 20.53 -31.49
C ALA A 399 -42.29 19.10 -32.04
N GLU A 400 -43.54 18.60 -32.12
CA GLU A 400 -43.83 17.28 -32.69
C GLU A 400 -43.53 17.20 -34.19
N THR A 401 -43.81 18.26 -34.96
CA THR A 401 -43.54 18.32 -36.41
C THR A 401 -42.03 18.26 -36.67
N SER A 402 -41.24 19.15 -36.06
CA SER A 402 -39.78 19.17 -36.22
C SER A 402 -39.11 17.90 -35.70
N VAL A 403 -39.61 17.31 -34.60
CA VAL A 403 -39.14 16.01 -34.11
C VAL A 403 -39.43 14.90 -35.11
N ASN A 404 -40.61 14.87 -35.72
CA ASN A 404 -40.94 13.84 -36.71
C ASN A 404 -40.10 13.99 -37.98
N GLU A 405 -39.81 15.22 -38.42
CA GLU A 405 -38.89 15.48 -39.55
C GLU A 405 -37.47 14.97 -39.27
N ILE A 406 -36.95 15.19 -38.06
CA ILE A 406 -35.64 14.64 -37.64
C ILE A 406 -35.66 13.11 -37.62
N MET A 407 -36.75 12.52 -37.11
CA MET A 407 -36.93 11.07 -37.08
C MET A 407 -36.96 10.46 -38.48
N GLU A 408 -37.63 11.11 -39.44
CA GLU A 408 -37.68 10.68 -40.83
C GLU A 408 -36.33 10.86 -41.54
N ALA A 409 -35.67 12.00 -41.36
CA ALA A 409 -34.37 12.30 -41.97
C ALA A 409 -33.30 11.25 -41.63
N PHE A 410 -33.28 10.78 -40.38
CA PHE A 410 -32.34 9.77 -39.90
C PHE A 410 -32.90 8.34 -39.86
N LYS A 411 -34.13 8.11 -40.35
CA LYS A 411 -34.82 6.81 -40.34
C LYS A 411 -34.86 6.17 -38.94
N LEU A 412 -35.09 6.97 -37.91
CA LEU A 412 -35.12 6.53 -36.52
C LEU A 412 -36.37 5.69 -36.22
N LYS A 413 -36.21 4.65 -35.39
CA LYS A 413 -37.34 3.81 -34.95
C LYS A 413 -38.18 4.56 -33.94
N SER A 414 -39.45 4.18 -33.77
CA SER A 414 -40.33 4.78 -32.75
C SER A 414 -39.75 4.73 -31.33
N ASN A 415 -38.95 3.71 -31.00
CA ASN A 415 -38.26 3.57 -29.71
C ASN A 415 -37.18 4.63 -29.46
N ASN A 416 -36.75 5.38 -30.49
CA ASN A 416 -35.80 6.48 -30.36
C ASN A 416 -36.48 7.77 -29.85
N LYS A 417 -37.81 7.84 -29.85
CA LYS A 417 -38.58 8.96 -29.31
C LYS A 417 -39.14 8.59 -27.93
N LEU A 418 -38.72 9.31 -26.90
CA LEU A 418 -39.17 9.15 -25.52
C LEU A 418 -39.94 10.39 -25.08
N ILE A 419 -41.22 10.23 -24.74
CA ILE A 419 -42.11 11.36 -24.41
C ILE A 419 -42.28 11.46 -22.91
N TRP A 420 -41.85 12.58 -22.33
CA TRP A 420 -42.20 12.98 -20.97
C TRP A 420 -43.54 13.72 -20.99
N ARG A 421 -44.48 13.30 -20.14
CA ARG A 421 -45.80 13.95 -19.98
C ARG A 421 -45.84 14.66 -18.64
N THR A 422 -46.54 15.78 -18.54
CA THR A 422 -46.57 16.65 -17.34
C THR A 422 -46.98 15.93 -16.04
N ASN A 423 -47.76 14.85 -16.13
CA ASN A 423 -48.18 14.00 -14.98
C ASN A 423 -47.42 12.67 -14.89
N ALA A 424 -46.30 12.51 -15.61
CA ALA A 424 -45.54 11.27 -15.63
C ALA A 424 -44.75 11.08 -14.33
N ASN A 425 -44.77 9.84 -13.81
CA ASN A 425 -43.96 9.47 -12.67
C ASN A 425 -42.49 9.33 -13.11
N LEU A 426 -41.59 10.08 -12.46
CA LEU A 426 -40.16 10.08 -12.75
C LEU A 426 -39.55 8.66 -12.74
N ALA A 427 -39.90 7.83 -11.77
CA ALA A 427 -39.41 6.46 -11.68
C ALA A 427 -39.88 5.57 -12.85
N LYS A 428 -41.14 5.73 -13.29
CA LYS A 428 -41.65 5.00 -14.47
C LYS A 428 -40.92 5.42 -15.74
N PHE A 429 -40.63 6.70 -15.89
CA PHE A 429 -39.89 7.21 -17.04
C PHE A 429 -38.42 6.77 -17.03
N SER A 430 -37.74 6.84 -15.88
CA SER A 430 -36.41 6.27 -15.70
C SER A 430 -36.36 4.78 -16.05
N HIS A 431 -37.40 4.01 -15.71
CA HIS A 431 -37.49 2.60 -16.09
C HIS A 431 -37.62 2.41 -17.62
N SER A 432 -38.36 3.29 -18.30
CA SER A 432 -38.44 3.30 -19.76
C SER A 432 -37.06 3.54 -20.38
N ILE A 433 -36.31 4.54 -19.90
CA ILE A 433 -34.95 4.82 -20.39
C ILE A 433 -34.02 3.64 -20.08
N ARG A 434 -34.08 3.06 -18.88
CA ARG A 434 -33.30 1.84 -18.54
C ARG A 434 -33.59 0.69 -19.49
N LYS A 435 -34.85 0.49 -19.88
CA LYS A 435 -35.24 -0.54 -20.84
C LYS A 435 -34.61 -0.26 -22.20
N THR A 436 -34.75 0.96 -22.72
CA THR A 436 -34.13 1.38 -23.98
C THR A 436 -32.61 1.19 -23.94
N LEU A 437 -31.94 1.61 -22.86
CA LEU A 437 -30.50 1.40 -22.66
C LEU A 437 -30.13 -0.09 -22.66
N LYS A 438 -30.92 -0.95 -22.00
CA LYS A 438 -30.69 -2.41 -22.04
C LYS A 438 -30.83 -2.99 -23.44
N ASP A 439 -31.76 -2.47 -24.24
CA ASP A 439 -31.94 -2.93 -25.61
C ASP A 439 -30.80 -2.43 -26.51
N ILE A 440 -30.34 -1.19 -26.34
CA ILE A 440 -29.11 -0.68 -26.97
C ILE A 440 -27.93 -1.57 -26.62
N LEU A 441 -27.72 -1.90 -25.34
CA LEU A 441 -26.60 -2.73 -24.89
C LEU A 441 -26.61 -4.16 -25.46
N LYS A 442 -27.78 -4.73 -25.76
CA LYS A 442 -27.88 -6.05 -26.41
C LYS A 442 -27.49 -6.00 -27.90
N GLU A 443 -27.86 -4.91 -28.58
CA GLU A 443 -27.57 -4.71 -30.00
C GLU A 443 -26.18 -4.07 -30.23
N CYS A 444 -25.54 -3.60 -29.16
CA CYS A 444 -24.31 -2.82 -29.21
C CYS A 444 -23.11 -3.65 -29.65
N THR A 445 -22.58 -3.35 -30.84
CA THR A 445 -21.29 -3.87 -31.32
C THR A 445 -20.16 -2.86 -31.14
N SER A 446 -20.46 -1.56 -31.00
CA SER A 446 -19.46 -0.49 -30.85
C SER A 446 -19.14 -0.20 -29.38
N LYS A 447 -17.94 -0.60 -28.98
CA LYS A 447 -17.33 -0.25 -27.69
C LYS A 447 -16.10 0.63 -27.95
N ILE A 448 -15.82 1.57 -27.05
CA ILE A 448 -14.71 2.51 -27.20
C ILE A 448 -14.01 2.67 -25.85
N SER A 449 -12.69 2.85 -25.89
CA SER A 449 -11.88 3.25 -24.72
C SER A 449 -11.74 4.76 -24.64
N ILE A 450 -11.58 5.31 -23.45
CA ILE A 450 -11.32 6.76 -23.31
C ILE A 450 -9.96 7.12 -23.92
N GLU A 451 -8.98 6.23 -23.87
CA GLU A 451 -7.67 6.44 -24.51
C GLU A 451 -7.78 6.68 -26.03
N SER A 452 -8.61 5.91 -26.73
CA SER A 452 -8.79 6.07 -28.19
C SER A 452 -9.49 7.37 -28.57
N MET A 453 -10.24 8.00 -27.65
CA MET A 453 -10.91 9.28 -27.89
C MET A 453 -9.94 10.45 -28.04
N SER A 454 -8.68 10.29 -27.61
CA SER A 454 -7.67 11.35 -27.71
C SER A 454 -7.43 11.81 -29.15
N ASN A 455 -7.39 10.87 -30.10
CA ASN A 455 -7.20 11.20 -31.52
C ASN A 455 -8.40 12.00 -32.06
N ASP A 456 -9.62 11.52 -31.78
CA ASP A 456 -10.87 12.21 -32.19
C ASP A 456 -10.94 13.63 -31.58
N ALA A 457 -10.53 13.78 -30.31
CA ALA A 457 -10.49 15.07 -29.63
C ALA A 457 -9.52 16.04 -30.32
N ILE A 458 -8.30 15.59 -30.67
CA ILE A 458 -7.29 16.40 -31.36
C ILE A 458 -7.77 16.79 -32.76
N GLU A 459 -8.36 15.86 -33.52
CA GLU A 459 -8.91 16.12 -34.85
C GLU A 459 -10.02 17.18 -34.84
N LEU A 460 -10.83 17.21 -33.77
CA LEU A 460 -11.87 18.19 -33.54
C LEU A 460 -11.37 19.51 -32.93
N GLY A 461 -10.06 19.68 -32.74
CA GLY A 461 -9.47 20.90 -32.19
C GLY A 461 -9.66 21.07 -30.68
N LEU A 462 -9.89 19.97 -29.95
CA LEU A 462 -9.82 19.93 -28.49
C LEU A 462 -8.37 19.70 -28.04
N SER A 463 -8.03 20.18 -26.84
CA SER A 463 -6.75 19.87 -26.20
C SER A 463 -6.86 18.57 -25.40
N VAL A 464 -5.74 17.90 -25.15
CA VAL A 464 -5.65 16.72 -24.27
C VAL A 464 -4.64 17.06 -23.17
N ASP A 465 -5.03 16.87 -21.91
CA ASP A 465 -4.19 17.17 -20.74
C ASP A 465 -2.92 16.30 -20.64
N GLU A 466 -2.87 15.20 -21.39
CA GLU A 466 -1.72 14.28 -21.48
C GLU A 466 -0.54 14.83 -22.31
N CYS A 467 -0.66 16.01 -22.93
CA CYS A 467 0.39 16.55 -23.79
C CYS A 467 1.46 17.35 -23.04
N MET A 468 2.63 16.73 -22.80
CA MET A 468 3.99 17.34 -22.88
C MET A 468 5.16 16.32 -22.75
N THR A 469 4.95 15.02 -22.48
CA THR A 469 6.07 14.11 -22.10
C THR A 469 6.04 12.74 -22.78
N GLU A 470 6.11 12.72 -24.10
CA GLU A 470 6.34 11.46 -24.86
C GLU A 470 7.65 10.77 -24.44
N ALA A 471 8.67 11.53 -24.01
CA ALA A 471 9.95 10.97 -23.53
C ALA A 471 9.77 10.11 -22.27
N SER A 472 9.17 10.66 -21.21
CA SER A 472 8.90 9.96 -19.95
C SER A 472 8.01 8.73 -20.16
N LYS A 473 6.98 8.85 -21.01
CA LYS A 473 6.09 7.75 -21.38
C LYS A 473 6.84 6.66 -22.16
N SER A 474 7.60 7.03 -23.19
CA SER A 474 8.41 6.11 -23.99
C SER A 474 9.46 5.39 -23.15
N ALA A 475 10.07 6.05 -22.18
CA ALA A 475 11.04 5.43 -21.27
C ALA A 475 10.39 4.40 -20.34
N ALA A 476 9.22 4.71 -19.78
CA ALA A 476 8.45 3.73 -19.03
C ALA A 476 8.07 2.52 -19.92
N GLU A 477 7.67 2.77 -21.16
CA GLU A 477 7.36 1.71 -22.13
C GLU A 477 8.59 0.87 -22.52
N GLU A 478 9.78 1.47 -22.58
CA GLU A 478 11.03 0.75 -22.83
C GLU A 478 11.36 -0.23 -21.70
N ILE A 479 11.18 0.18 -20.44
CA ILE A 479 11.31 -0.71 -19.27
C ILE A 479 10.32 -1.89 -19.38
N LEU A 480 9.07 -1.62 -19.78
CA LEU A 480 8.06 -2.66 -19.97
C LEU A 480 8.33 -3.58 -21.17
N LYS A 481 8.91 -3.08 -22.27
CA LYS A 481 9.35 -3.92 -23.40
C LYS A 481 10.38 -4.95 -22.95
N GLY A 482 11.21 -4.61 -21.95
CA GLY A 482 12.11 -5.54 -21.30
C GLY A 482 11.40 -6.71 -20.61
N ILE A 483 10.15 -6.54 -20.16
CA ILE A 483 9.32 -7.63 -19.60
C ILE A 483 8.81 -8.54 -20.73
N GLY A 484 8.35 -7.99 -21.87
CA GLY A 484 7.89 -8.81 -22.99
C GLY A 484 6.89 -9.92 -22.60
N ASP A 485 7.17 -11.16 -23.01
CA ASP A 485 6.36 -12.35 -22.70
C ASP A 485 6.93 -13.19 -21.54
N GLN A 486 8.06 -12.79 -20.93
CA GLN A 486 8.60 -13.51 -19.77
C GLN A 486 7.76 -13.22 -18.50
N SER A 487 7.91 -14.10 -17.51
CA SER A 487 7.29 -13.90 -16.20
C SER A 487 7.92 -12.71 -15.47
N ILE A 488 7.17 -12.06 -14.58
CA ILE A 488 7.69 -10.99 -13.71
C ILE A 488 8.86 -11.49 -12.85
N VAL A 489 8.82 -12.76 -12.44
CA VAL A 489 9.89 -13.39 -11.64
C VAL A 489 11.19 -13.47 -12.44
N ASP A 490 11.13 -13.91 -13.69
CA ASP A 490 12.29 -13.97 -14.58
C ASP A 490 12.82 -12.58 -14.91
N TYR A 491 11.91 -11.62 -15.14
CA TYR A 491 12.28 -10.23 -15.34
C TYR A 491 13.07 -9.66 -14.17
N LYS A 492 12.58 -9.85 -12.92
CA LYS A 492 13.31 -9.43 -11.71
C LYS A 492 14.69 -10.08 -11.65
N ARG A 493 14.78 -11.39 -11.89
CA ARG A 493 16.06 -12.13 -11.87
C ARG A 493 17.08 -11.58 -12.89
N ASN A 494 16.60 -11.11 -14.04
CA ASN A 494 17.45 -10.65 -15.14
C ASN A 494 17.78 -9.15 -15.06
N GLN A 495 16.80 -8.31 -14.70
CA GLN A 495 16.90 -6.84 -14.73
C GLN A 495 17.15 -6.23 -13.35
N LEU A 496 16.79 -6.93 -12.27
CA LEU A 496 16.93 -6.50 -10.89
C LEU A 496 17.61 -7.59 -10.01
N PRO A 497 18.81 -8.08 -10.38
CA PRO A 497 19.41 -9.28 -9.79
C PRO A 497 19.93 -9.10 -8.35
N LEU A 498 20.25 -7.88 -7.92
CA LEU A 498 20.97 -7.65 -6.66
C LEU A 498 20.07 -7.80 -5.43
N GLN A 499 18.79 -7.47 -5.55
CA GLN A 499 17.80 -7.64 -4.48
C GLN A 499 17.29 -9.09 -4.33
N GLY A 500 17.70 -10.00 -5.21
CA GLY A 500 17.25 -11.40 -5.22
C GLY A 500 18.00 -12.28 -4.22
N GLU A 501 18.46 -13.44 -4.70
CA GLU A 501 19.04 -14.48 -3.86
C GLU A 501 20.26 -14.02 -3.05
N HIS A 502 21.13 -13.18 -3.62
CA HIS A 502 22.29 -12.63 -2.91
C HIS A 502 21.88 -11.86 -1.65
N TRP A 503 20.84 -11.04 -1.73
CA TRP A 503 20.35 -10.25 -0.61
C TRP A 503 19.70 -11.13 0.48
N LYS A 504 18.89 -12.12 0.06
CA LYS A 504 18.32 -13.12 0.99
C LYS A 504 19.42 -13.92 1.72
N GLN A 505 20.49 -14.30 1.02
CA GLN A 505 21.63 -14.99 1.63
C GLN A 505 22.40 -14.10 2.60
N LEU A 506 22.63 -12.84 2.24
CA LEU A 506 23.27 -11.87 3.15
C LEU A 506 22.47 -11.70 4.44
N ALA A 507 21.15 -11.53 4.35
CA ALA A 507 20.28 -11.44 5.51
C ALA A 507 20.39 -12.67 6.42
N LYS A 508 20.40 -13.88 5.85
CA LYS A 508 20.59 -15.14 6.59
C LYS A 508 21.95 -15.18 7.30
N LEU A 509 23.03 -14.78 6.63
CA LEU A 509 24.37 -14.75 7.20
C LEU A 509 24.51 -13.71 8.33
N GLU A 510 23.87 -12.55 8.20
CA GLU A 510 23.87 -11.52 9.25
C GLU A 510 23.13 -12.00 10.51
N LYS A 511 22.00 -12.69 10.35
CA LYS A 511 21.27 -13.30 11.47
C LYS A 511 22.08 -14.43 12.11
N GLU A 512 22.70 -15.29 11.31
CA GLU A 512 23.56 -16.38 11.81
C GLU A 512 24.79 -15.86 12.55
N GLU A 513 25.39 -14.75 12.10
CA GLU A 513 26.52 -14.13 12.82
C GLU A 513 26.11 -13.65 14.23
N CYS A 514 24.89 -13.17 14.36
CA CYS A 514 24.35 -12.71 15.64
C CYS A 514 23.99 -13.90 16.56
N ARG A 515 23.28 -14.90 16.00
CA ARG A 515 22.68 -16.00 16.77
C ARG A 515 23.62 -17.19 17.00
N LEU A 516 24.57 -17.42 16.10
CA LEU A 516 25.55 -18.52 16.12
C LEU A 516 24.91 -19.91 16.36
N LYS A 517 23.75 -20.16 15.74
CA LYS A 517 22.99 -21.42 15.93
C LYS A 517 23.75 -22.62 15.35
N ASN A 518 24.51 -22.41 14.27
CA ASN A 518 25.08 -23.48 13.45
C ASN A 518 26.62 -23.60 13.61
N SER A 519 27.17 -23.18 14.75
CA SER A 519 28.63 -23.17 14.98
C SER A 519 29.27 -24.57 15.07
N GLY A 520 28.48 -25.62 15.38
CA GLY A 520 28.97 -26.99 15.54
C GLY A 520 30.13 -27.09 16.54
N GLU A 521 31.18 -27.86 16.20
CA GLU A 521 32.42 -28.01 16.99
C GLU A 521 33.49 -26.94 16.70
N SER A 522 33.22 -25.99 15.79
CA SER A 522 34.20 -24.97 15.40
C SER A 522 34.37 -23.90 16.50
N ARG A 523 35.56 -23.30 16.62
CA ARG A 523 35.76 -22.15 17.51
C ARG A 523 34.89 -20.97 17.05
N LEU A 524 34.19 -20.33 17.99
CA LEU A 524 33.22 -19.26 17.69
C LEU A 524 33.83 -18.09 16.90
N GLU A 525 35.09 -17.74 17.17
CA GLU A 525 35.81 -16.67 16.46
C GLU A 525 36.11 -17.04 15.01
N GLU A 526 36.54 -18.28 14.76
CA GLU A 526 36.81 -18.80 13.41
C GLU A 526 35.52 -18.90 12.60
N TYR A 527 34.44 -19.34 13.24
CA TYR A 527 33.12 -19.40 12.62
C TYR A 527 32.58 -18.01 12.23
N ARG A 528 32.70 -17.02 13.13
CA ARG A 528 32.35 -15.62 12.80
C ARG A 528 33.20 -15.05 11.67
N ALA A 529 34.51 -15.30 11.69
CA ALA A 529 35.40 -14.85 10.62
C ALA A 529 35.02 -15.45 9.26
N LYS A 530 34.62 -16.74 9.24
CA LYS A 530 34.09 -17.40 8.04
C LYS A 530 32.82 -16.73 7.53
N LEU A 531 31.83 -16.49 8.40
CA LEU A 531 30.58 -15.81 8.02
C LEU A 531 30.85 -14.40 7.45
N GLN A 532 31.78 -13.66 8.04
CA GLN A 532 32.21 -12.36 7.52
C GLN A 532 32.87 -12.47 6.14
N GLN A 533 33.71 -13.48 5.93
CA GLN A 533 34.31 -13.75 4.63
C GLN A 533 33.27 -14.11 3.56
N ASP A 534 32.26 -14.91 3.93
CA ASP A 534 31.17 -15.30 3.03
C ASP A 534 30.30 -14.09 2.64
N LYS A 535 29.98 -13.20 3.59
CA LYS A 535 29.29 -11.92 3.29
C LYS A 535 30.09 -11.04 2.34
N LEU A 536 31.39 -10.90 2.59
CA LEU A 536 32.29 -10.13 1.70
C LEU A 536 32.37 -10.75 0.30
N LYS A 537 32.33 -12.09 0.19
CA LYS A 537 32.30 -12.78 -1.09
C LYS A 537 31.04 -12.43 -1.87
N ILE A 538 29.86 -12.49 -1.24
CA ILE A 538 28.59 -12.12 -1.87
C ILE A 538 28.60 -10.65 -2.29
N ARG A 539 29.07 -9.73 -1.45
CA ARG A 539 29.17 -8.29 -1.81
C ARG A 539 30.12 -8.04 -2.99
N ARG A 540 31.23 -8.79 -3.08
CA ARG A 540 32.12 -8.75 -4.25
C ARG A 540 31.46 -9.32 -5.51
N GLU A 541 30.60 -10.32 -5.37
CA GLU A 541 29.82 -10.86 -6.49
C GLU A 541 28.78 -9.85 -6.97
N GLN A 542 28.04 -9.21 -6.06
CA GLN A 542 27.12 -8.11 -6.37
C GLN A 542 27.83 -6.95 -7.10
N ASN A 543 29.02 -6.56 -6.65
CA ASN A 543 29.80 -5.48 -7.27
C ASN A 543 30.38 -5.82 -8.66
N LYS A 544 30.32 -7.09 -9.11
CA LYS A 544 30.70 -7.47 -10.48
C LYS A 544 29.56 -7.26 -11.49
N TYR A 545 28.32 -7.10 -11.02
CA TYR A 545 27.19 -6.89 -11.91
C TYR A 545 27.28 -5.51 -12.56
N LYS A 546 27.02 -5.47 -13.87
CA LYS A 546 26.86 -4.22 -14.60
C LYS A 546 25.43 -3.73 -14.43
N THR A 547 25.26 -2.42 -14.42
CA THR A 547 23.94 -1.78 -14.46
C THR A 547 23.15 -2.32 -15.64
N THR A 548 21.97 -2.86 -15.34
CA THR A 548 21.05 -3.41 -16.34
C THR A 548 20.41 -2.29 -17.16
N THR A 549 19.86 -2.61 -18.34
CA THR A 549 19.20 -1.59 -19.18
C THR A 549 18.05 -0.91 -18.44
N ALA A 550 17.23 -1.68 -17.73
CA ALA A 550 16.12 -1.13 -16.95
C ALA A 550 16.59 -0.17 -15.85
N MET A 551 17.63 -0.54 -15.10
CA MET A 551 18.20 0.33 -14.06
C MET A 551 18.92 1.55 -14.63
N ALA A 552 19.56 1.44 -15.80
CA ALA A 552 20.20 2.57 -16.46
C ALA A 552 19.16 3.65 -16.86
N ILE A 553 18.02 3.23 -17.43
CA ILE A 553 16.91 4.14 -17.75
C ILE A 553 16.35 4.76 -16.46
N PHE A 554 16.05 3.92 -15.46
CA PHE A 554 15.48 4.37 -14.19
C PHE A 554 16.36 5.40 -13.48
N LEU A 555 17.66 5.11 -13.33
CA LEU A 555 18.62 6.02 -12.70
C LEU A 555 18.84 7.29 -13.54
N GLY A 556 18.81 7.18 -14.87
CA GLY A 556 18.93 8.32 -15.78
C GLY A 556 17.83 9.36 -15.54
N TYR A 557 16.56 8.94 -15.48
CA TYR A 557 15.43 9.84 -15.23
C TYR A 557 15.38 10.34 -13.78
N LEU A 558 15.81 9.53 -12.80
CA LEU A 558 15.91 10.00 -11.42
C LEU A 558 16.98 11.08 -11.25
N ALA A 559 18.06 11.02 -12.03
CA ALA A 559 19.14 12.01 -12.00
C ALA A 559 18.80 13.32 -12.71
N THR A 560 17.69 13.38 -13.45
CA THR A 560 17.24 14.59 -14.15
C THR A 560 16.96 15.74 -13.16
N THR A 561 17.33 16.97 -13.56
CA THR A 561 17.11 18.19 -12.76
C THR A 561 15.69 18.73 -12.88
N ASP A 562 14.98 18.38 -13.95
CA ASP A 562 13.56 18.63 -14.14
C ASP A 562 12.72 17.75 -13.20
N LYS A 563 12.05 18.38 -12.23
CA LYS A 563 11.20 17.69 -11.25
C LYS A 563 9.91 17.18 -11.86
N GLU A 564 9.36 17.88 -12.85
CA GLU A 564 8.11 17.52 -13.49
C GLU A 564 8.32 16.29 -14.39
N GLU A 565 9.38 16.29 -15.20
CA GLU A 565 9.74 15.14 -16.04
C GLU A 565 10.01 13.88 -15.19
N LYS A 566 10.71 14.04 -14.06
CA LYS A 566 10.98 12.97 -13.10
C LYS A 566 9.69 12.40 -12.50
N ALA A 567 8.80 13.27 -12.01
CA ALA A 567 7.53 12.85 -11.41
C ALA A 567 6.61 12.17 -12.44
N LEU A 568 6.58 12.68 -13.67
CA LEU A 568 5.81 12.10 -14.78
C LEU A 568 6.35 10.73 -15.17
N PHE A 569 7.67 10.56 -15.28
CA PHE A 569 8.29 9.26 -15.54
C PHE A 569 7.91 8.23 -14.47
N LEU A 570 8.06 8.59 -13.19
CA LEU A 570 7.70 7.71 -12.08
C LEU A 570 6.22 7.34 -12.12
N LYS A 571 5.34 8.31 -12.40
CA LYS A 571 3.89 8.03 -12.45
C LYS A 571 3.52 7.13 -13.63
N TRP A 572 4.11 7.36 -14.81
CA TRP A 572 3.95 6.48 -15.96
C TRP A 572 4.44 5.06 -15.67
N LEU A 573 5.62 4.93 -15.06
CA LEU A 573 6.17 3.65 -14.68
C LEU A 573 5.25 2.93 -13.69
N GLN A 574 4.75 3.62 -12.67
CA GLN A 574 3.77 3.07 -11.72
C GLN A 574 2.53 2.53 -12.44
N LEU A 575 1.87 3.36 -13.24
CA LEU A 575 0.64 3.00 -13.94
C LEU A 575 0.84 1.78 -14.85
N LYS A 576 1.94 1.73 -15.61
CA LYS A 576 2.21 0.65 -16.56
C LYS A 576 2.59 -0.64 -15.85
N LEU A 577 3.42 -0.60 -14.80
CA LEU A 577 3.77 -1.76 -13.98
C LEU A 577 2.54 -2.36 -13.29
N ASP A 578 1.65 -1.50 -12.80
CA ASP A 578 0.41 -1.89 -12.16
C ASP A 578 -0.52 -2.62 -13.14
N ILE A 579 -0.66 -2.12 -14.37
CA ILE A 579 -1.44 -2.77 -15.44
C ILE A 579 -0.86 -4.14 -15.77
N ARG A 580 0.48 -4.25 -15.91
CA ARG A 580 1.12 -5.54 -16.23
C ARG A 580 0.98 -6.54 -15.09
N SER A 581 1.27 -6.12 -13.85
CA SER A 581 1.15 -6.98 -12.67
C SER A 581 -0.26 -7.55 -12.54
N ARG A 582 -1.31 -6.74 -12.78
CA ARG A 582 -2.71 -7.22 -12.70
C ARG A 582 -3.05 -8.27 -13.76
N LYS A 583 -2.55 -8.13 -15.00
CA LYS A 583 -2.77 -9.11 -16.06
C LYS A 583 -2.16 -10.47 -15.72
N ASP A 584 -0.94 -10.46 -15.18
CA ASP A 584 -0.27 -11.70 -14.77
C ASP A 584 -0.98 -12.30 -13.54
N MET A 585 -1.36 -11.49 -12.57
CA MET A 585 -2.07 -11.91 -11.35
C MET A 585 -3.46 -12.48 -11.59
N SER A 586 -4.25 -11.91 -12.51
CA SER A 586 -5.58 -12.44 -12.85
C SER A 586 -5.46 -13.84 -13.47
N SER A 587 -4.46 -14.06 -14.33
CA SER A 587 -4.18 -15.38 -14.90
C SER A 587 -3.80 -16.41 -13.83
N LEU A 588 -2.95 -16.03 -12.85
CA LEU A 588 -2.53 -16.89 -11.76
C LEU A 588 -3.68 -17.20 -10.79
N ARG A 589 -4.53 -16.23 -10.48
CA ARG A 589 -5.72 -16.43 -9.64
C ARG A 589 -6.73 -17.36 -10.29
N ASN A 590 -6.96 -17.25 -11.59
CA ASN A 590 -7.85 -18.17 -12.31
C ASN A 590 -7.32 -19.61 -12.21
N ARG A 591 -6.01 -19.81 -12.41
CA ARG A 591 -5.37 -21.11 -12.21
C ARG A 591 -5.48 -21.61 -10.76
N PHE A 592 -5.33 -20.72 -9.77
CA PHE A 592 -5.51 -21.05 -8.35
C PHE A 592 -6.92 -21.57 -8.09
N GLN A 593 -7.94 -20.85 -8.59
CA GLN A 593 -9.34 -21.23 -8.44
C GLN A 593 -9.62 -22.58 -9.11
N GLU A 594 -9.16 -22.79 -10.35
CA GLU A 594 -9.29 -24.07 -11.06
C GLU A 594 -8.66 -25.22 -10.26
N GLN A 595 -7.43 -25.05 -9.78
CA GLN A 595 -6.73 -26.10 -9.02
C GLN A 595 -7.36 -26.37 -7.65
N SER A 596 -7.91 -25.34 -6.99
CA SER A 596 -8.62 -25.49 -5.71
C SER A 596 -9.89 -26.34 -5.85
N LEU A 597 -10.56 -26.28 -7.01
CA LEU A 597 -11.75 -27.08 -7.31
C LEU A 597 -11.41 -28.54 -7.62
N VAL A 598 -10.22 -28.81 -8.17
CA VAL A 598 -9.78 -30.15 -8.59
C VAL A 598 -9.21 -30.98 -7.42
N LYS A 599 -9.10 -30.42 -6.19
CA LYS A 599 -8.50 -31.08 -5.00
C LYS A 599 -7.11 -31.69 -5.28
N GLN A 600 -6.31 -31.08 -6.16
CA GLN A 600 -4.89 -31.43 -6.24
C GLN A 600 -4.19 -30.97 -4.96
N GLY A 601 -3.25 -31.77 -4.44
CA GLY A 601 -2.73 -31.64 -3.07
C GLY A 601 -2.18 -30.25 -2.72
N ASN A 602 -2.19 -29.92 -1.41
CA ASN A 602 -1.85 -28.61 -0.82
C ASN A 602 -0.56 -27.97 -1.37
N LYS A 603 0.45 -28.77 -1.73
CA LYS A 603 1.74 -28.30 -2.26
C LYS A 603 1.63 -27.50 -3.57
N CYS A 604 0.72 -27.88 -4.46
CA CYS A 604 0.52 -27.17 -5.73
C CYS A 604 -0.09 -25.76 -5.50
N LEU A 605 -0.99 -25.66 -4.51
CA LEU A 605 -1.61 -24.40 -4.12
C LEU A 605 -0.60 -23.46 -3.43
N GLU A 606 0.28 -24.01 -2.58
CA GLU A 606 1.37 -23.26 -1.94
C GLU A 606 2.36 -22.69 -2.96
N GLU A 607 2.75 -23.49 -3.97
CA GLU A 607 3.62 -23.03 -5.06
C GLU A 607 2.97 -21.91 -5.87
N LEU A 608 1.66 -22.01 -6.11
CA LEU A 608 0.91 -20.98 -6.85
C LEU A 608 0.73 -19.69 -6.04
N ASP A 609 0.48 -19.78 -4.73
CA ASP A 609 0.43 -18.64 -3.82
C ASP A 609 1.77 -17.91 -3.76
N GLN A 610 2.88 -18.65 -3.72
CA GLN A 610 4.22 -18.06 -3.80
C GLN A 610 4.45 -17.37 -5.15
N CYS A 611 4.02 -17.99 -6.26
CA CYS A 611 4.09 -17.35 -7.57
C CYS A 611 3.26 -16.06 -7.66
N ILE A 612 2.08 -16.02 -7.03
CA ILE A 612 1.23 -14.83 -6.93
C ILE A 612 1.97 -13.71 -6.18
N LEU A 613 2.63 -14.02 -5.07
CA LEU A 613 3.42 -13.05 -4.32
C LEU A 613 4.62 -12.52 -5.13
N ASP A 614 5.36 -13.42 -5.78
CA ASP A 614 6.58 -13.08 -6.52
C ASP A 614 6.29 -12.34 -7.85
N SER A 615 5.06 -12.47 -8.37
CA SER A 615 4.58 -11.80 -9.59
C SER A 615 4.15 -10.35 -9.39
N SER A 616 4.36 -9.76 -8.21
CA SER A 616 4.16 -8.32 -8.00
C SER A 616 5.37 -7.52 -8.50
N LEU A 617 5.20 -6.45 -9.27
CA LEU A 617 6.30 -5.57 -9.67
C LEU A 617 5.88 -4.11 -9.59
N GLY A 618 6.65 -3.30 -8.87
CA GLY A 618 6.37 -1.87 -8.66
C GLY A 618 7.66 -1.08 -8.49
N ILE A 619 7.53 0.24 -8.28
CA ILE A 619 8.68 1.16 -8.16
C ILE A 619 9.57 0.80 -6.97
N GLU A 620 8.98 0.28 -5.89
CA GLU A 620 9.68 -0.19 -4.71
C GLU A 620 10.79 -1.20 -5.04
N HIS A 621 10.59 -2.05 -6.05
CA HIS A 621 11.60 -3.01 -6.49
C HIS A 621 12.79 -2.33 -7.17
N PHE A 622 12.56 -1.27 -7.97
CA PHE A 622 13.65 -0.49 -8.59
C PHE A 622 14.43 0.30 -7.54
N MET A 623 13.72 0.86 -6.55
CA MET A 623 14.33 1.55 -5.41
C MET A 623 15.16 0.59 -4.54
N ARG A 624 14.66 -0.64 -4.31
CA ARG A 624 15.39 -1.69 -3.59
C ARG A 624 16.66 -2.11 -4.34
N GLU A 625 16.59 -2.27 -5.66
CA GLU A 625 17.78 -2.55 -6.49
C GLU A 625 18.82 -1.42 -6.39
N MET A 626 18.37 -0.17 -6.50
CA MET A 626 19.21 1.01 -6.33
C MET A 626 19.93 1.01 -4.96
N GLY A 627 19.23 0.65 -3.88
CA GLY A 627 19.83 0.49 -2.57
C GLY A 627 20.90 -0.60 -2.51
N GLN A 628 20.68 -1.75 -3.17
CA GLN A 628 21.67 -2.82 -3.22
C GLN A 628 22.90 -2.46 -4.07
N ILE A 629 22.74 -1.68 -5.15
CA ILE A 629 23.88 -1.11 -5.92
C ILE A 629 24.73 -0.22 -4.99
N TYR A 630 24.09 0.63 -4.20
CA TYR A 630 24.77 1.51 -3.26
C TYR A 630 25.51 0.75 -2.15
N GLU A 631 24.86 -0.25 -1.55
CA GLU A 631 25.44 -1.12 -0.51
C GLU A 631 26.65 -1.94 -1.04
N ALA A 632 26.55 -2.47 -2.25
CA ALA A 632 27.63 -3.26 -2.86
C ALA A 632 28.84 -2.39 -3.24
N SER A 633 28.61 -1.21 -3.81
CA SER A 633 29.66 -0.27 -4.22
C SER A 633 30.41 0.34 -3.03
N SER A 634 29.71 0.54 -1.91
CA SER A 634 30.25 1.03 -0.65
C SER A 634 31.37 0.18 -0.04
N LEU A 635 31.40 -1.13 -0.32
CA LEU A 635 32.43 -2.07 0.11
C LEU A 635 33.51 -2.30 -0.95
N GLY A 636 33.39 -1.63 -2.10
CA GLY A 636 34.21 -1.81 -3.29
C GLY A 636 35.33 -0.78 -3.47
N ASN A 637 35.70 -0.56 -4.72
CA ASN A 637 36.77 0.36 -5.13
C ASN A 637 36.33 1.83 -4.93
N PRO A 638 37.19 2.76 -4.47
CA PRO A 638 36.81 4.16 -4.20
C PRO A 638 36.19 4.92 -5.40
N GLN A 639 36.48 4.49 -6.63
CA GLN A 639 35.89 5.05 -7.86
C GLN A 639 34.40 4.68 -8.01
N ALA A 640 34.02 3.45 -7.70
CA ALA A 640 32.61 3.01 -7.77
C ALA A 640 31.76 3.67 -6.68
N SER A 641 32.33 3.91 -5.49
CA SER A 641 31.65 4.67 -4.43
C SER A 641 31.42 6.14 -4.80
N ALA A 642 32.26 6.72 -5.66
CA ALA A 642 32.09 8.10 -6.12
C ALA A 642 30.98 8.23 -7.18
N GLU A 643 30.87 7.27 -8.10
CA GLU A 643 29.83 7.23 -9.14
C GLU A 643 28.41 7.05 -8.55
N HIS A 644 28.29 6.27 -7.48
CA HIS A 644 27.01 5.99 -6.81
C HIS A 644 26.72 6.87 -5.58
N CYS A 645 27.59 7.85 -5.30
CA CYS A 645 27.41 8.83 -4.23
C CYS A 645 26.09 9.63 -4.29
N PRO A 646 25.50 9.98 -5.46
CA PRO A 646 24.26 10.75 -5.48
C PRO A 646 23.00 9.92 -5.16
N LEU A 647 23.06 8.58 -5.15
CA LEU A 647 21.85 7.73 -5.02
C LEU A 647 21.06 7.99 -3.74
N PRO A 648 21.69 8.09 -2.53
CA PRO A 648 20.94 8.40 -1.31
C PRO A 648 20.25 9.77 -1.36
N ALA A 649 20.90 10.76 -1.99
CA ALA A 649 20.32 12.09 -2.14
C ALA A 649 19.09 12.09 -3.08
N LEU A 650 19.10 11.27 -4.13
CA LEU A 650 17.94 11.10 -5.02
C LEU A 650 16.77 10.42 -4.29
N ALA A 651 17.03 9.37 -3.52
CA ALA A 651 15.99 8.72 -2.72
C ALA A 651 15.42 9.64 -1.63
N ALA A 652 16.25 10.47 -1.00
CA ALA A 652 15.81 11.48 -0.04
C ALA A 652 14.90 12.54 -0.68
N GLU A 653 15.13 12.91 -1.95
CA GLU A 653 14.23 13.80 -2.70
C GLU A 653 12.87 13.15 -2.93
N LEU A 654 12.83 11.89 -3.36
CA LEU A 654 11.58 11.17 -3.56
C LEU A 654 10.77 11.03 -2.26
N LEU A 655 11.45 10.76 -1.14
CA LEU A 655 10.81 10.70 0.17
C LEU A 655 10.21 12.06 0.58
N LEU A 656 10.90 13.17 0.29
CA LEU A 656 10.37 14.53 0.49
C LEU A 656 9.18 14.84 -0.42
N ASP A 657 9.15 14.26 -1.61
CA ASP A 657 8.08 14.44 -2.59
C ASP A 657 6.85 13.53 -2.31
N GLY A 658 6.92 12.69 -1.27
CA GLY A 658 5.80 11.88 -0.81
C GLY A 658 5.75 10.48 -1.40
N TYR A 659 6.86 9.97 -1.94
CA TYR A 659 6.97 8.56 -2.34
C TYR A 659 7.32 7.69 -1.12
N PRO A 660 6.62 6.56 -0.90
CA PRO A 660 6.97 5.61 0.17
C PRO A 660 8.39 5.07 0.00
N PHE A 661 9.16 5.03 1.08
CA PHE A 661 10.51 4.48 1.11
C PHE A 661 10.55 3.21 1.96
N GLU A 662 11.15 2.14 1.44
CA GLU A 662 11.22 0.87 2.15
C GLU A 662 12.29 0.90 3.27
N LEU A 663 11.83 0.72 4.51
CA LEU A 663 12.69 0.63 5.69
C LEU A 663 13.17 -0.80 5.93
N LEU A 664 12.24 -1.75 5.93
CA LEU A 664 12.52 -3.18 6.11
C LEU A 664 12.04 -3.92 4.85
N ASP A 665 12.92 -4.69 4.22
CA ASP A 665 12.54 -5.55 3.11
C ASP A 665 11.88 -6.84 3.65
N GLY A 666 10.61 -7.06 3.31
CA GLY A 666 9.85 -8.26 3.70
C GLY A 666 10.21 -9.54 2.94
N ASP A 667 10.94 -9.45 1.82
CA ASP A 667 11.43 -10.63 1.08
C ASP A 667 12.68 -11.23 1.68
N ALA A 668 13.57 -10.37 2.18
CA ALA A 668 14.81 -10.78 2.84
C ALA A 668 14.72 -10.75 4.37
N SER A 669 13.65 -10.16 4.92
CA SER A 669 13.48 -9.89 6.36
C SER A 669 14.69 -9.17 6.95
N ASN A 670 15.16 -8.11 6.28
CA ASN A 670 16.36 -7.35 6.68
C ASN A 670 16.30 -5.87 6.26
N ILE A 671 17.05 -5.04 6.99
CA ILE A 671 17.23 -3.61 6.72
C ILE A 671 18.58 -3.42 6.01
N PRO A 672 18.65 -2.78 4.83
CA PRO A 672 19.91 -2.33 4.26
C PRO A 672 20.41 -1.11 5.05
N GLU A 673 21.07 -1.38 6.19
CA GLU A 673 21.36 -0.39 7.23
C GLU A 673 22.13 0.83 6.70
N LYS A 674 23.09 0.65 5.79
CA LYS A 674 23.89 1.76 5.27
C LYS A 674 23.06 2.59 4.29
N TRP A 675 22.34 1.95 3.37
CA TRP A 675 21.43 2.62 2.45
C TRP A 675 20.40 3.48 3.20
N VAL A 676 19.69 2.90 4.17
CA VAL A 676 18.68 3.63 4.95
C VAL A 676 19.31 4.77 5.74
N THR A 677 20.48 4.55 6.36
CA THR A 677 21.21 5.59 7.09
C THR A 677 21.52 6.78 6.19
N ASP A 678 22.15 6.53 5.04
CA ASP A 678 22.69 7.58 4.20
C ASP A 678 21.55 8.37 3.52
N VAL A 679 20.42 7.70 3.20
CA VAL A 679 19.20 8.37 2.71
C VAL A 679 18.61 9.30 3.78
N LEU A 680 18.46 8.82 5.02
CA LEU A 680 17.91 9.62 6.10
C LEU A 680 18.85 10.78 6.49
N MET A 681 20.17 10.58 6.45
CA MET A 681 21.13 11.67 6.67
C MET A 681 21.08 12.72 5.56
N GLU A 682 20.95 12.32 4.29
CA GLU A 682 20.72 13.28 3.20
C GLU A 682 19.38 14.02 3.34
N LEU A 683 18.34 13.35 3.82
CA LEU A 683 17.07 13.97 4.16
C LEU A 683 17.26 15.04 5.25
N HIS A 684 17.94 14.71 6.34
CA HIS A 684 18.27 15.64 7.43
C HIS A 684 18.99 16.90 6.92
N ARG A 685 19.97 16.73 6.03
CA ARG A 685 20.69 17.83 5.39
C ARG A 685 19.77 18.68 4.50
N LYS A 686 18.89 18.05 3.71
CA LYS A 686 17.96 18.74 2.80
C LYS A 686 16.89 19.56 3.53
N VAL A 687 16.52 19.16 4.75
CA VAL A 687 15.59 19.93 5.60
C VAL A 687 16.29 20.96 6.49
N GLY A 688 17.58 21.22 6.25
CA GLY A 688 18.37 22.23 6.98
C GLY A 688 18.67 21.83 8.43
N GLU A 689 18.87 20.54 8.67
CA GLU A 689 19.22 19.96 9.97
C GLU A 689 18.16 20.17 11.06
N LYS A 690 16.93 20.53 10.67
CA LYS A 690 15.76 20.65 11.54
C LYS A 690 14.79 19.53 11.22
N SER A 691 14.92 18.42 11.94
CA SER A 691 14.20 17.20 11.62
C SER A 691 13.67 16.51 12.88
N LYS A 692 13.03 17.25 13.79
CA LYS A 692 12.34 16.64 14.94
C LYS A 692 11.19 15.78 14.44
N LEU A 693 11.19 14.49 14.76
CA LEU A 693 10.28 13.49 14.24
C LEU A 693 9.30 13.01 15.31
N LEU A 694 8.07 12.73 14.87
CA LEU A 694 7.15 11.85 15.59
C LEU A 694 6.81 10.65 14.71
N VAL A 695 6.86 9.45 15.25
CA VAL A 695 6.70 8.21 14.50
C VAL A 695 5.35 7.57 14.82
N LEU A 696 4.54 7.36 13.77
CA LEU A 696 3.23 6.70 13.86
C LEU A 696 3.23 5.44 12.99
N THR A 697 2.96 4.30 13.61
CA THR A 697 2.92 3.00 12.93
C THR A 697 1.53 2.40 12.96
N VAL A 698 1.16 1.67 11.90
CA VAL A 698 -0.05 0.83 11.86
C VAL A 698 0.32 -0.64 11.69
N LEU A 699 -0.13 -1.49 12.61
CA LEU A 699 0.13 -2.92 12.65
C LEU A 699 -1.19 -3.70 12.72
N GLY A 700 -1.23 -4.90 12.14
CA GLY A 700 -2.43 -5.73 12.11
C GLY A 700 -2.35 -6.86 11.09
N VAL A 701 -3.33 -7.77 11.12
CA VAL A 701 -3.39 -8.92 10.20
C VAL A 701 -3.41 -8.46 8.73
N GLN A 702 -2.98 -9.31 7.81
CA GLN A 702 -3.09 -9.08 6.37
C GLN A 702 -4.53 -8.76 5.95
N SER A 703 -4.68 -7.83 5.00
CA SER A 703 -5.97 -7.44 4.42
C SER A 703 -7.01 -6.83 5.38
N THR A 704 -6.57 -6.32 6.54
CA THR A 704 -7.45 -5.62 7.52
C THR A 704 -7.70 -4.14 7.20
N GLY A 705 -7.13 -3.60 6.12
CA GLY A 705 -7.32 -2.20 5.70
C GLY A 705 -6.34 -1.18 6.31
N LYS A 706 -5.14 -1.59 6.73
CA LYS A 706 -4.11 -0.71 7.32
C LYS A 706 -3.73 0.47 6.43
N SER A 707 -3.25 0.19 5.21
CA SER A 707 -2.86 1.22 4.25
C SER A 707 -4.07 2.06 3.81
N THR A 708 -5.28 1.47 3.74
CA THR A 708 -6.54 2.21 3.50
C THR A 708 -6.85 3.20 4.62
N LEU A 709 -6.64 2.83 5.87
CA LEU A 709 -6.80 3.71 7.03
C LEU A 709 -5.83 4.89 6.94
N LEU A 710 -4.54 4.65 6.67
CA LEU A 710 -3.53 5.70 6.51
C LEU A 710 -3.84 6.63 5.33
N ASN A 711 -4.19 6.07 4.16
CA ASN A 711 -4.55 6.83 2.97
C ASN A 711 -5.78 7.72 3.21
N THR A 712 -6.75 7.26 4.02
CA THR A 712 -7.92 8.06 4.39
C THR A 712 -7.57 9.13 5.43
N MET A 713 -6.74 8.79 6.42
CA MET A 713 -6.40 9.68 7.54
C MET A 713 -5.52 10.86 7.12
N PHE A 714 -4.53 10.59 6.26
CA PHE A 714 -3.51 11.56 5.87
C PHE A 714 -3.56 11.98 4.40
N GLY A 715 -4.45 11.38 3.59
CA GLY A 715 -4.53 11.65 2.15
C GLY A 715 -3.37 11.05 1.33
N VAL A 716 -2.56 10.19 1.96
CA VAL A 716 -1.34 9.60 1.38
C VAL A 716 -1.66 8.47 0.38
N GLN A 717 -0.66 8.03 -0.38
CA GLN A 717 -0.81 7.08 -1.50
C GLN A 717 -0.03 5.77 -1.28
N PHE A 718 -0.23 5.10 -0.14
CA PHE A 718 0.27 3.72 0.00
C PHE A 718 -0.49 2.78 -0.96
N PRO A 719 0.19 1.79 -1.59
CA PRO A 719 -0.46 0.86 -2.51
C PRO A 719 -1.48 -0.04 -1.80
N VAL A 720 -2.71 -0.16 -2.35
CA VAL A 720 -3.86 -0.86 -1.70
C VAL A 720 -4.52 -1.96 -2.56
N SER A 721 -3.89 -2.44 -3.63
CA SER A 721 -4.55 -3.37 -4.56
C SER A 721 -4.73 -4.79 -4.03
N SER A 722 -5.84 -5.45 -4.41
CA SER A 722 -6.05 -6.87 -4.11
C SER A 722 -4.87 -7.69 -4.67
N GLY A 723 -4.17 -8.44 -3.81
CA GLY A 723 -3.04 -9.30 -4.23
C GLY A 723 -1.66 -8.65 -4.29
N ARG A 724 -1.53 -7.36 -3.99
CA ARG A 724 -0.24 -6.76 -3.61
C ARG A 724 -0.34 -6.36 -2.15
N CYS A 725 -0.05 -7.31 -1.27
CA CYS A 725 0.07 -6.96 0.14
C CYS A 725 1.43 -6.29 0.33
N THR A 726 1.45 -5.18 1.08
CA THR A 726 2.69 -4.56 1.56
C THR A 726 3.57 -5.65 2.16
N ARG A 727 4.83 -5.75 1.73
CA ARG A 727 5.82 -6.69 2.28
C ARG A 727 6.95 -5.91 2.93
N GLY A 728 7.24 -6.19 4.20
CA GLY A 728 8.17 -5.39 4.99
C GLY A 728 7.54 -4.15 5.64
N ALA A 729 8.30 -3.07 5.76
CA ALA A 729 7.84 -1.82 6.38
C ALA A 729 8.24 -0.62 5.52
N PHE A 730 7.28 0.25 5.21
CA PHE A 730 7.47 1.45 4.39
C PHE A 730 7.26 2.70 5.22
N ILE A 731 8.18 3.66 5.08
CA ILE A 731 8.12 4.96 5.73
C ILE A 731 7.64 6.03 4.75
N LEU A 732 6.90 7.01 5.27
CA LEU A 732 6.51 8.22 4.54
C LEU A 732 6.70 9.44 5.43
N PHE A 733 7.17 10.54 4.84
CA PHE A 733 7.53 11.75 5.57
C PHE A 733 6.50 12.86 5.36
N LEU A 734 5.75 13.22 6.41
CA LEU A 734 4.75 14.29 6.36
C LEU A 734 5.25 15.54 7.07
N LYS A 735 5.22 16.67 6.37
CA LYS A 735 5.61 17.98 6.92
C LYS A 735 4.53 18.49 7.87
N VAL A 736 4.96 19.01 9.02
CA VAL A 736 4.10 19.75 9.95
C VAL A 736 4.18 21.24 9.64
N GLY A 737 3.01 21.88 9.51
CA GLY A 737 2.89 23.30 9.25
C GLY A 737 3.31 24.14 10.46
N GLU A 738 3.75 25.38 10.19
CA GLU A 738 4.27 26.30 11.22
C GLU A 738 3.28 26.58 12.36
N ASP A 739 1.98 26.50 12.05
CA ASP A 739 0.88 26.70 12.99
C ASP A 739 0.74 25.56 14.02
N MET A 740 1.13 24.35 13.65
CA MET A 740 1.11 23.15 14.51
C MET A 740 2.48 22.75 15.03
N ARG A 741 3.56 23.25 14.42
CA ARG A 741 4.95 22.96 14.78
C ARG A 741 5.26 23.26 16.24
N LYS A 742 4.72 24.37 16.76
CA LYS A 742 4.86 24.75 18.17
C LYS A 742 4.05 23.84 19.10
N ASP A 743 2.82 23.50 18.70
CA ASP A 743 1.92 22.66 19.50
C ASP A 743 2.43 21.22 19.61
N LEU A 744 2.97 20.67 18.51
CA LEU A 744 3.50 19.30 18.43
C LEU A 744 5.00 19.22 18.76
N HIS A 745 5.70 20.35 18.83
CA HIS A 745 7.16 20.46 18.97
C HIS A 745 7.97 19.56 18.02
N CYS A 746 7.40 19.22 16.87
CA CYS A 746 8.03 18.39 15.85
C CYS A 746 7.94 19.09 14.48
N ASP A 747 8.87 18.73 13.61
CA ASP A 747 8.96 19.25 12.25
C ASP A 747 8.23 18.32 11.26
N PHE A 748 8.23 17.01 11.55
CA PHE A 748 7.70 15.98 10.66
C PHE A 748 7.02 14.86 11.44
N ILE A 749 6.04 14.24 10.78
CA ILE A 749 5.44 12.97 11.20
C ILE A 749 5.92 11.89 10.23
N LEU A 750 6.59 10.87 10.75
CA LEU A 750 7.02 9.68 10.03
C LEU A 750 5.93 8.61 10.15
N LEU A 751 5.25 8.32 9.04
CA LEU A 751 4.27 7.24 8.99
C LEU A 751 4.97 5.93 8.62
N ILE A 752 4.67 4.85 9.33
CA ILE A 752 5.14 3.49 9.00
C ILE A 752 3.94 2.61 8.65
N ASP A 753 3.82 2.24 7.38
CA ASP A 753 2.90 1.19 6.91
C ASP A 753 3.63 -0.15 6.92
N THR A 754 3.01 -1.16 7.53
CA THR A 754 3.64 -2.47 7.71
C THR A 754 2.96 -3.55 6.90
N GLU A 755 3.71 -4.61 6.61
CA GLU A 755 3.16 -5.88 6.16
C GLU A 755 2.09 -6.40 7.11
N GLY A 756 1.15 -7.14 6.53
CA GLY A 756 0.13 -7.84 7.30
C GLY A 756 0.71 -9.03 8.04
N LEU A 757 0.54 -9.06 9.36
CA LEU A 757 0.92 -10.22 10.16
C LEU A 757 0.10 -11.45 9.74
N LYS A 758 0.69 -12.64 9.93
CA LYS A 758 0.06 -13.94 9.68
C LYS A 758 -0.49 -14.13 8.26
N SER A 759 0.37 -13.95 7.27
CA SER A 759 -0.04 -14.28 5.90
C SER A 759 -0.46 -15.75 5.78
N PRO A 760 -1.66 -16.09 5.24
CA PRO A 760 -2.13 -17.47 5.13
C PRO A 760 -1.18 -18.39 4.36
N SER A 761 -0.46 -17.85 3.38
CA SER A 761 0.55 -18.56 2.58
C SER A 761 1.82 -18.89 3.38
N LEU A 762 2.17 -18.07 4.38
CA LEU A 762 3.37 -18.25 5.21
C LEU A 762 3.06 -18.96 6.54
N ALA A 763 1.80 -18.98 6.98
CA ALA A 763 1.38 -19.45 8.30
C ALA A 763 1.76 -20.91 8.63
N GLN A 764 2.08 -21.74 7.64
CA GLN A 764 2.48 -23.14 7.81
C GLN A 764 3.99 -23.34 8.06
N LEU A 765 4.82 -22.30 7.90
CA LEU A 765 6.27 -22.36 8.12
C LEU A 765 6.65 -21.71 9.46
N ASP A 766 7.49 -22.40 10.26
CA ASP A 766 8.01 -21.88 11.54
C ASP A 766 8.78 -20.55 11.35
N GLU A 767 9.47 -20.37 10.21
CA GLU A 767 10.19 -19.14 9.85
C GLU A 767 9.27 -17.91 9.69
N SER A 768 7.99 -18.11 9.32
CA SER A 768 7.02 -17.00 9.19
C SER A 768 6.72 -16.31 10.52
N CYS A 769 6.77 -17.08 11.61
CA CYS A 769 6.49 -16.56 12.93
C CYS A 769 7.64 -15.69 13.44
N GLU A 770 8.89 -16.06 13.13
CA GLU A 770 10.05 -15.24 13.46
C GLU A 770 9.98 -13.89 12.75
N HIS A 771 9.66 -13.88 11.45
CA HIS A 771 9.50 -12.63 10.67
C HIS A 771 8.43 -11.70 11.25
N ASP A 772 7.23 -12.22 11.53
CA ASP A 772 6.14 -11.43 12.14
C ASP A 772 6.57 -10.79 13.48
N ASN A 773 7.30 -11.54 14.31
CA ASN A 773 7.78 -11.08 15.61
C ASN A 773 8.89 -10.02 15.47
N GLU A 774 9.83 -10.23 14.54
CA GLU A 774 10.90 -9.28 14.23
C GLU A 774 10.33 -7.95 13.72
N LEU A 775 9.42 -8.02 12.75
CA LEU A 775 8.74 -6.85 12.21
C LEU A 775 7.99 -6.09 13.31
N ALA A 776 7.14 -6.77 14.07
CA ALA A 776 6.34 -6.13 15.12
C ALA A 776 7.21 -5.50 16.22
N THR A 777 8.25 -6.21 16.69
CA THR A 777 9.16 -5.69 17.72
C THR A 777 9.90 -4.45 17.22
N LEU A 778 10.37 -4.47 15.97
CA LEU A 778 11.07 -3.34 15.36
C LEU A 778 10.15 -2.13 15.24
N VAL A 779 9.00 -2.26 14.58
CA VAL A 779 8.13 -1.12 14.27
C VAL A 779 7.49 -0.53 15.52
N ILE A 780 7.08 -1.36 16.49
CA ILE A 780 6.59 -0.89 17.80
C ILE A 780 7.70 -0.14 18.55
N GLY A 781 8.93 -0.65 18.53
CA GLY A 781 10.05 0.00 19.19
C GLY A 781 10.54 1.31 18.55
N LEU A 782 10.29 1.49 17.26
CA LEU A 782 10.58 2.74 16.56
C LEU A 782 9.50 3.82 16.75
N SER A 783 8.32 3.45 17.25
CA SER A 783 7.14 4.31 17.26
C SER A 783 7.00 5.15 18.51
N ASP A 784 6.39 6.32 18.36
CA ASP A 784 5.80 7.09 19.46
C ASP A 784 4.33 6.70 19.65
N ILE A 785 3.63 6.43 18.53
CA ILE A 785 2.25 5.93 18.50
C ILE A 785 2.16 4.66 17.68
N THR A 786 1.54 3.63 18.24
CA THR A 786 1.20 2.39 17.55
C THR A 786 -0.30 2.23 17.44
N ILE A 787 -0.80 2.07 16.21
CA ILE A 787 -2.19 1.69 15.93
C ILE A 787 -2.24 0.19 15.66
N ILE A 788 -3.00 -0.55 16.45
CA ILE A 788 -3.28 -1.97 16.23
C ILE A 788 -4.64 -2.09 15.55
N ASN A 789 -4.62 -2.38 14.26
CA ASN A 789 -5.79 -2.50 13.40
C ASN A 789 -6.33 -3.95 13.40
N ILE A 790 -7.56 -4.12 13.85
CA ILE A 790 -8.26 -5.40 14.02
C ILE A 790 -9.50 -5.40 13.13
N ALA A 791 -9.65 -6.41 12.28
CA ALA A 791 -10.85 -6.53 11.44
C ALA A 791 -11.98 -7.26 12.19
N MET A 792 -13.16 -6.64 12.25
CA MET A 792 -14.35 -7.16 12.92
C MET A 792 -14.12 -7.54 14.40
N GLU A 793 -15.15 -8.07 15.05
CA GLU A 793 -15.06 -8.68 16.39
C GLU A 793 -14.51 -10.12 16.31
N ASN A 794 -13.47 -10.34 15.50
CA ASN A 794 -12.90 -11.68 15.32
C ASN A 794 -11.95 -12.04 16.48
N SER A 795 -12.43 -12.88 17.39
CA SER A 795 -11.71 -13.27 18.61
C SER A 795 -10.39 -14.01 18.36
N THR A 796 -10.19 -14.64 17.20
CA THR A 796 -8.93 -15.32 16.85
C THR A 796 -7.89 -14.34 16.31
N GLU A 797 -8.24 -13.49 15.33
CA GLU A 797 -7.34 -12.43 14.84
C GLU A 797 -6.87 -11.50 15.96
N MET A 798 -7.79 -11.22 16.89
CA MET A 798 -7.46 -10.47 18.08
C MET A 798 -6.36 -11.14 18.91
N ASN A 799 -6.44 -12.45 19.19
CA ASN A 799 -5.36 -13.12 19.94
C ASN A 799 -4.02 -13.04 19.23
N ASP A 800 -4.11 -13.24 17.94
CA ASP A 800 -3.00 -13.47 17.07
C ASP A 800 -2.10 -12.24 16.98
N VAL A 801 -2.71 -11.05 16.88
CA VAL A 801 -1.97 -9.79 16.88
C VAL A 801 -1.61 -9.36 18.29
N LEU A 802 -2.51 -9.55 19.27
CA LEU A 802 -2.27 -9.14 20.64
C LEU A 802 -1.08 -9.86 21.28
N GLN A 803 -0.91 -11.15 21.06
CA GLN A 803 0.24 -11.89 21.60
C GLN A 803 1.57 -11.29 21.12
N ILE A 804 1.67 -11.02 19.82
CA ILE A 804 2.87 -10.44 19.21
C ILE A 804 3.10 -9.03 19.76
N ALA A 805 2.06 -8.20 19.81
CA ALA A 805 2.15 -6.83 20.28
C ALA A 805 2.51 -6.73 21.77
N VAL A 806 1.89 -7.55 22.64
CA VAL A 806 2.15 -7.55 24.09
C VAL A 806 3.61 -7.89 24.38
N HIS A 807 4.17 -8.91 23.72
CA HIS A 807 5.59 -9.25 23.86
C HIS A 807 6.50 -8.11 23.39
N ALA A 808 6.17 -7.47 22.25
CA ALA A 808 6.92 -6.32 21.79
C ALA A 808 6.88 -5.16 22.80
N PHE A 809 5.70 -4.80 23.33
CA PHE A 809 5.57 -3.74 24.34
C PHE A 809 6.31 -4.07 25.64
N LEU A 810 6.24 -5.33 26.11
CA LEU A 810 6.94 -5.76 27.32
C LEU A 810 8.45 -5.51 27.20
N ARG A 811 9.03 -5.83 26.05
CA ARG A 811 10.45 -5.60 25.75
C ARG A 811 10.77 -4.12 25.63
N MET A 812 9.90 -3.33 25.00
CA MET A 812 10.13 -1.89 24.84
C MET A 812 10.14 -1.17 26.19
N LYS A 813 9.26 -1.59 27.12
CA LYS A 813 9.28 -1.11 28.50
C LYS A 813 10.63 -1.36 29.19
N GLU A 814 11.33 -2.47 28.91
CA GLU A 814 12.65 -2.72 29.51
C GLU A 814 13.71 -1.73 29.04
N VAL A 815 13.59 -1.25 27.81
CA VAL A 815 14.51 -0.26 27.23
C VAL A 815 14.07 1.18 27.55
N GLY A 816 12.95 1.34 28.26
CA GLY A 816 12.44 2.65 28.70
C GLY A 816 11.64 3.41 27.63
N LYS A 817 11.34 2.79 26.47
CA LYS A 817 10.46 3.35 25.45
C LYS A 817 9.10 2.70 25.55
N ILE A 818 8.05 3.50 25.74
CA ILE A 818 6.67 3.00 25.85
C ILE A 818 5.83 3.82 24.88
N PRO A 819 5.59 3.33 23.66
CA PRO A 819 4.70 4.01 22.72
C PRO A 819 3.26 4.05 23.25
N VAL A 820 2.51 5.07 22.85
CA VAL A 820 1.06 5.08 23.07
C VAL A 820 0.40 4.10 22.10
N CYS A 821 -0.50 3.26 22.61
CA CYS A 821 -1.18 2.24 21.81
C CYS A 821 -2.66 2.59 21.63
N HIS A 822 -3.16 2.51 20.39
CA HIS A 822 -4.58 2.61 20.06
C HIS A 822 -5.04 1.35 19.33
N PHE A 823 -6.15 0.77 19.76
CA PHE A 823 -6.80 -0.33 19.04
C PHE A 823 -7.90 0.22 18.14
N VAL A 824 -7.88 -0.17 16.87
CA VAL A 824 -8.86 0.24 15.87
C VAL A 824 -9.60 -0.99 15.38
N HIS A 825 -10.89 -1.08 15.70
CA HIS A 825 -11.80 -2.13 15.27
C HIS A 825 -12.52 -1.69 13.99
N GLN A 826 -12.22 -2.34 12.88
CA GLN A 826 -12.80 -2.05 11.56
C GLN A 826 -14.14 -2.77 11.35
N ASN A 827 -15.01 -2.19 10.53
CA ASN A 827 -16.31 -2.73 10.11
C ASN A 827 -17.33 -2.92 11.25
N VAL A 828 -17.32 -2.04 12.25
CA VAL A 828 -18.25 -2.12 13.37
C VAL A 828 -19.48 -1.26 13.09
N ALA A 829 -20.60 -1.92 12.75
CA ALA A 829 -21.84 -1.28 12.31
C ALA A 829 -22.79 -0.99 13.48
N GLY A 830 -22.55 0.08 14.24
CA GLY A 830 -23.53 0.54 15.23
C GLY A 830 -23.10 1.82 15.96
N VAL A 831 -23.97 2.84 15.98
CA VAL A 831 -23.74 4.09 16.75
C VAL A 831 -23.62 3.80 18.25
N SER A 832 -24.30 2.76 18.72
CA SER A 832 -24.20 2.29 20.10
C SER A 832 -22.98 1.42 20.38
N ALA A 833 -22.14 1.08 19.38
CA ALA A 833 -20.99 0.19 19.58
C ALA A 833 -20.05 0.75 20.65
N HIS A 834 -19.81 2.07 20.66
CA HIS A 834 -18.99 2.71 21.68
C HIS A 834 -19.55 2.52 23.12
N ASN A 835 -20.88 2.51 23.31
CA ASN A 835 -21.50 2.40 24.64
C ASN A 835 -21.94 0.96 25.02
N LYS A 836 -22.28 0.11 24.04
CA LYS A 836 -22.70 -1.28 24.28
C LYS A 836 -21.50 -2.21 24.44
N ASN A 837 -20.35 -1.84 23.90
CA ASN A 837 -19.14 -2.65 23.95
C ASN A 837 -18.29 -2.36 25.19
N VAL A 838 -18.84 -1.75 26.26
CA VAL A 838 -18.15 -1.65 27.57
C VAL A 838 -17.76 -3.05 28.07
N THR A 839 -18.62 -4.04 27.85
CA THR A 839 -18.33 -5.45 28.15
C THR A 839 -17.20 -5.99 27.27
N ASP A 840 -17.16 -5.63 25.99
CA ASP A 840 -16.09 -6.08 25.09
C ASP A 840 -14.76 -5.38 25.39
N ARG A 841 -14.74 -4.09 25.71
CA ARG A 841 -13.55 -3.38 26.19
C ARG A 841 -12.97 -4.04 27.43
N LYS A 842 -13.84 -4.42 28.37
CA LYS A 842 -13.43 -5.17 29.56
C LYS A 842 -12.87 -6.54 29.19
N HIS A 843 -13.52 -7.26 28.28
CA HIS A 843 -13.02 -8.54 27.77
C HIS A 843 -11.67 -8.42 27.05
N ILE A 844 -11.46 -7.34 26.29
CA ILE A 844 -10.20 -7.02 25.63
C ILE A 844 -9.11 -6.77 26.66
N LEU A 845 -9.38 -5.93 27.66
CA LEU A 845 -8.43 -5.65 28.74
C LEU A 845 -8.13 -6.90 29.57
N ASP A 846 -9.13 -7.72 29.90
CA ASP A 846 -8.95 -8.98 30.63
C ASP A 846 -8.06 -9.94 29.84
N ARG A 847 -8.27 -10.05 28.53
CA ARG A 847 -7.43 -10.86 27.64
C ARG A 847 -6.01 -10.29 27.49
N LEU A 848 -5.87 -8.97 27.38
CA LEU A 848 -4.57 -8.30 27.38
C LEU A 848 -3.80 -8.57 28.69
N ASN A 849 -4.49 -8.54 29.83
CA ASN A 849 -3.90 -8.86 31.14
C ASN A 849 -3.46 -10.33 31.20
N GLU A 850 -4.30 -11.26 30.74
CA GLU A 850 -3.96 -12.69 30.65
C GLU A 850 -2.70 -12.89 29.79
N MET A 851 -2.68 -12.34 28.58
CA MET A 851 -1.52 -12.45 27.68
C MET A 851 -0.27 -11.79 28.25
N THR A 852 -0.42 -10.66 28.93
CA THR A 852 0.69 -9.95 29.58
C THR A 852 1.29 -10.79 30.69
N GLN A 853 0.46 -11.40 31.54
CA GLN A 853 0.93 -12.26 32.60
C GLN A 853 1.73 -13.43 32.04
N ILE A 854 1.21 -14.10 31.00
CA ILE A 854 1.89 -15.25 30.39
C ILE A 854 3.21 -14.81 29.73
N ALA A 855 3.19 -13.71 28.97
CA ALA A 855 4.39 -13.15 28.34
C ALA A 855 5.46 -12.79 29.39
N ALA A 856 5.04 -12.18 30.50
CA ALA A 856 5.91 -11.82 31.61
C ALA A 856 6.50 -13.06 32.31
N GLU A 857 5.71 -14.12 32.54
CA GLU A 857 6.20 -15.39 33.08
C GLU A 857 7.28 -16.01 32.18
N MET A 858 7.05 -16.03 30.86
CA MET A 858 7.99 -16.57 29.88
C MET A 858 9.29 -15.76 29.81
N GLU A 859 9.20 -14.43 29.91
CA GLU A 859 10.36 -13.53 29.97
C GLU A 859 10.99 -13.44 31.37
N LYS A 860 10.50 -14.24 32.34
CA LYS A 860 10.99 -14.32 33.73
C LYS A 860 10.84 -13.01 34.51
N ARG A 861 9.73 -12.30 34.27
CA ARG A 861 9.34 -11.01 34.84
C ARG A 861 8.06 -11.12 35.66
N ALA A 862 8.10 -11.84 36.78
CA ALA A 862 6.93 -12.06 37.64
C ALA A 862 6.32 -10.79 38.29
N SER A 863 6.91 -9.60 38.09
CA SER A 863 6.40 -8.33 38.62
C SER A 863 5.34 -7.66 37.75
N VAL A 864 5.15 -8.11 36.50
CA VAL A 864 4.19 -7.53 35.56
C VAL A 864 2.99 -8.47 35.46
N ASN A 865 1.80 -8.01 35.85
CA ASN A 865 0.59 -8.83 35.87
C ASN A 865 -0.56 -8.25 35.05
N ARG A 866 -0.49 -6.96 34.70
CA ARG A 866 -1.51 -6.27 33.92
C ARG A 866 -0.87 -5.58 32.72
N PHE A 867 -1.64 -5.44 31.65
CA PHE A 867 -1.23 -4.71 30.46
C PHE A 867 -0.95 -3.24 30.77
N THR A 868 -1.73 -2.65 31.69
CA THR A 868 -1.51 -1.30 32.21
C THR A 868 -0.22 -1.15 33.02
N ASP A 869 0.37 -2.27 33.48
CA ASP A 869 1.71 -2.21 34.06
C ASP A 869 2.73 -1.97 32.94
N VAL A 870 2.48 -2.41 31.71
CA VAL A 870 3.41 -2.33 30.57
C VAL A 870 3.32 -0.99 29.85
N LEU A 871 2.11 -0.49 29.60
CA LEU A 871 1.86 0.80 28.95
C LEU A 871 0.72 1.57 29.60
N ASP A 872 0.74 2.88 29.43
CA ASP A 872 -0.39 3.74 29.81
C ASP A 872 -1.54 3.51 28.82
N TYR A 873 -2.52 2.70 29.24
CA TYR A 873 -3.64 2.26 28.43
C TYR A 873 -4.97 2.50 29.13
N ASP A 874 -5.80 3.32 28.50
CA ASP A 874 -7.17 3.61 28.92
C ASP A 874 -8.14 2.93 27.93
N ALA A 875 -8.85 1.91 28.39
CA ALA A 875 -9.78 1.16 27.56
C ALA A 875 -10.94 2.02 27.02
N ASP A 876 -11.25 3.16 27.62
CA ASP A 876 -12.31 4.04 27.12
C ASP A 876 -11.81 5.03 26.08
N LYS A 877 -10.52 5.43 26.13
CA LYS A 877 -9.93 6.42 25.21
C LYS A 877 -9.12 5.81 24.07
N ASN A 878 -8.54 4.62 24.27
CA ASN A 878 -7.62 4.00 23.33
C ASN A 878 -8.29 2.96 22.40
N ASN A 879 -9.59 2.71 22.52
CA ASN A 879 -10.33 1.81 21.64
C ASN A 879 -11.27 2.57 20.69
N TRP A 880 -11.06 2.38 19.39
CA TRP A 880 -11.80 3.05 18.31
C TRP A 880 -12.61 2.03 17.51
N TYR A 881 -13.87 2.35 17.24
CA TYR A 881 -14.78 1.51 16.47
C TYR A 881 -15.14 2.25 15.19
N ILE A 882 -14.57 1.82 14.07
CA ILE A 882 -14.72 2.47 12.78
C ILE A 882 -15.75 1.67 11.96
N PRO A 883 -16.75 2.33 11.34
CA PRO A 883 -17.76 1.65 10.53
C PRO A 883 -17.14 1.05 9.26
N GLY A 884 -17.95 0.34 8.45
CA GLY A 884 -17.47 -0.18 7.17
C GLY A 884 -17.14 0.92 6.17
N LEU A 885 -16.12 0.69 5.34
CA LEU A 885 -15.65 1.64 4.31
C LEU A 885 -16.75 2.01 3.31
N TRP A 886 -17.57 1.04 2.89
CA TRP A 886 -18.58 1.24 1.84
C TRP A 886 -19.97 1.47 2.43
N HIS A 887 -20.69 2.47 1.94
CA HIS A 887 -22.11 2.70 2.25
C HIS A 887 -22.98 1.94 1.25
N GLY A 888 -23.10 0.63 1.47
CA GLY A 888 -23.84 -0.28 0.60
C GLY A 888 -22.97 -1.42 0.07
N THR A 889 -23.35 -2.02 -1.05
CA THR A 889 -22.61 -3.13 -1.67
C THR A 889 -21.84 -2.62 -2.91
N PRO A 890 -20.50 -2.72 -2.94
CA PRO A 890 -19.70 -2.46 -4.15
C PRO A 890 -20.21 -3.28 -5.36
N PRO A 891 -19.99 -2.82 -6.61
CA PRO A 891 -19.05 -1.78 -7.01
C PRO A 891 -19.64 -0.36 -7.15
N MET A 892 -20.97 -0.22 -7.04
CA MET A 892 -21.66 1.08 -7.14
C MET A 892 -21.88 1.77 -5.78
N ALA A 893 -21.40 1.18 -4.69
CA ALA A 893 -21.47 1.81 -3.37
C ALA A 893 -20.46 2.97 -3.27
N PRO A 894 -20.87 4.14 -2.75
CA PRO A 894 -19.93 5.18 -2.34
C PRO A 894 -19.22 4.83 -1.05
N VAL A 895 -18.10 5.49 -0.78
CA VAL A 895 -17.47 5.46 0.55
C VAL A 895 -18.44 6.04 1.59
N ASN A 896 -18.47 5.42 2.75
CA ASN A 896 -19.28 5.81 3.90
C ASN A 896 -18.71 7.07 4.56
N THR A 897 -19.49 8.15 4.62
CA THR A 897 -19.08 9.40 5.28
C THR A 897 -18.78 9.18 6.76
N GLY A 898 -19.52 8.30 7.43
CA GLY A 898 -19.26 7.92 8.82
C GLY A 898 -17.89 7.26 9.02
N TYR A 899 -17.35 6.58 8.00
CA TYR A 899 -15.97 6.07 8.04
C TYR A 899 -14.97 7.22 8.04
N SER A 900 -15.08 8.14 7.07
CA SER A 900 -14.18 9.28 6.94
C SER A 900 -14.20 10.19 8.17
N VAL A 901 -15.38 10.42 8.77
CA VAL A 901 -15.53 11.20 10.00
C VAL A 901 -14.86 10.50 11.18
N ALA A 902 -15.13 9.20 11.40
CA ALA A 902 -14.50 8.46 12.50
C ALA A 902 -12.96 8.39 12.37
N VAL A 903 -12.44 8.28 11.14
CA VAL A 903 -11.00 8.32 10.87
C VAL A 903 -10.41 9.70 11.13
N LEU A 904 -11.14 10.78 10.78
CA LEU A 904 -10.73 12.14 11.08
C LEU A 904 -10.71 12.40 12.59
N ASP A 905 -11.70 11.91 13.33
CA ASP A 905 -11.74 12.04 14.80
C ASP A 905 -10.60 11.27 15.46
N LEU A 906 -10.28 10.06 14.96
CA LEU A 906 -9.09 9.33 15.38
C LEU A 906 -7.84 10.17 15.13
N LYS A 907 -7.67 10.77 13.95
CA LYS A 907 -6.54 11.66 13.64
C LYS A 907 -6.42 12.81 14.65
N LYS A 908 -7.53 13.48 14.95
CA LYS A 908 -7.56 14.59 15.93
C LYS A 908 -7.08 14.11 17.29
N ASN A 909 -7.60 12.97 17.76
CA ASN A 909 -7.22 12.41 19.05
C ASN A 909 -5.73 12.00 19.10
N LEU A 910 -5.21 11.33 18.06
CA LEU A 910 -3.79 10.96 18.01
C LEU A 910 -2.88 12.19 18.09
N LEU A 911 -3.23 13.25 17.36
CA LEU A 911 -2.48 14.51 17.40
C LEU A 911 -2.61 15.23 18.75
N GLU A 912 -3.77 15.14 19.42
CA GLU A 912 -3.96 15.68 20.77
C GLU A 912 -3.14 14.93 21.82
N VAL A 913 -3.11 13.60 21.75
CA VAL A 913 -2.27 12.75 22.61
C VAL A 913 -0.79 13.13 22.47
N LEU A 914 -0.32 13.41 21.25
CA LEU A 914 1.04 13.90 21.00
C LEU A 914 1.30 15.30 21.59
N LYS A 915 0.27 16.12 21.82
CA LYS A 915 0.42 17.39 22.55
C LYS A 915 0.60 17.13 24.04
N THR A 916 -0.17 16.22 24.63
CA THR A 916 -0.26 16.02 26.09
C THR A 916 0.77 15.03 26.67
N CYS A 917 1.11 13.96 25.96
CA CYS A 917 2.03 12.92 26.44
C CYS A 917 3.48 13.37 26.25
N ARG A 918 4.09 14.03 27.25
CA ARG A 918 5.49 14.47 27.15
C ARG A 918 6.29 14.23 28.42
N CYS A 919 7.14 13.20 28.36
CA CYS A 919 8.29 13.04 29.26
C CYS A 919 9.63 13.32 28.55
N GLU A 920 9.71 13.32 27.21
CA GLU A 920 10.96 13.50 26.43
C GLU A 920 10.76 14.40 25.19
N GLU A 921 11.85 15.02 24.69
CA GLU A 921 11.83 15.77 23.42
C GLU A 921 11.75 14.83 22.20
N PRO A 922 11.06 15.21 21.11
CA PRO A 922 11.02 14.42 19.89
C PRO A 922 12.41 14.23 19.27
N SER A 923 12.71 12.99 18.90
CA SER A 923 14.01 12.60 18.34
C SER A 923 14.26 13.25 16.98
N GLN A 924 15.50 13.65 16.71
CA GLN A 924 15.93 14.03 15.38
C GLN A 924 16.29 12.80 14.53
N ILE A 925 16.43 12.98 13.21
CA ILE A 925 16.81 11.90 12.29
C ILE A 925 18.10 11.18 12.75
N PRO A 926 19.20 11.86 13.14
CA PRO A 926 20.41 11.15 13.57
C PRO A 926 20.17 10.24 14.79
N GLU A 927 19.43 10.72 15.78
CA GLU A 927 19.06 9.98 16.99
C GLU A 927 18.15 8.79 16.66
N PHE A 928 17.20 9.00 15.75
CA PHE A 928 16.34 7.94 15.22
C PHE A 928 17.15 6.85 14.51
N ILE A 929 18.15 7.22 13.70
CA ILE A 929 19.03 6.26 13.00
C ILE A 929 19.84 5.44 14.01
N GLU A 930 20.42 6.07 15.03
CA GLU A 930 21.17 5.37 16.08
C GLU A 930 20.28 4.39 16.85
N TRP A 931 19.07 4.82 17.19
CA TRP A 931 18.07 3.98 17.84
C TRP A 931 17.67 2.80 16.93
N MET A 932 17.34 3.07 15.67
CA MET A 932 16.97 2.05 14.68
C MET A 932 18.06 1.00 14.50
N LYS A 933 19.33 1.40 14.37
CA LYS A 933 20.45 0.46 14.27
C LYS A 933 20.58 -0.40 15.52
N SER A 934 20.50 0.24 16.69
CA SER A 934 20.64 -0.45 17.97
C SER A 934 19.51 -1.46 18.19
N LEU A 935 18.28 -1.04 17.90
CA LEU A 935 17.08 -1.88 17.99
C LEU A 935 17.12 -3.02 16.99
N TRP A 936 17.41 -2.75 15.71
CA TRP A 936 17.50 -3.79 14.68
C TRP A 936 18.60 -4.80 15.00
N LYS A 937 19.76 -4.33 15.48
CA LYS A 937 20.83 -5.20 15.95
C LYS A 937 20.34 -6.09 17.10
N ALA A 938 19.64 -5.55 18.10
CA ALA A 938 19.07 -6.33 19.18
C ALA A 938 18.07 -7.39 18.66
N VAL A 939 17.16 -7.03 17.76
CA VAL A 939 16.20 -7.94 17.13
C VAL A 939 16.91 -9.09 16.38
N LYS A 940 18.05 -8.83 15.71
CA LYS A 940 18.86 -9.86 15.07
C LYS A 940 19.50 -10.84 16.06
N TYR A 941 19.96 -10.35 17.23
CA TYR A 941 20.52 -11.19 18.30
C TYR A 941 19.47 -12.03 19.01
N GLU A 942 18.22 -11.54 19.05
CA GLU A 942 17.14 -12.27 19.66
C GLU A 942 16.89 -13.60 18.95
N ASN A 943 16.84 -14.65 19.76
CA ASN A 943 16.37 -15.94 19.34
C ASN A 943 14.96 -16.05 19.92
N PHE A 944 13.94 -15.86 19.08
CA PHE A 944 12.54 -16.04 19.45
C PHE A 944 12.26 -17.53 19.67
N ILE A 945 12.87 -18.12 20.71
CA ILE A 945 12.86 -19.55 21.04
C ILE A 945 11.42 -20.05 21.22
N PHE A 946 10.51 -19.14 21.58
CA PHE A 946 9.07 -19.35 21.51
C PHE A 946 8.50 -18.33 20.54
N SER A 947 7.97 -18.79 19.41
CA SER A 947 7.14 -17.94 18.58
C SER A 947 5.95 -17.46 19.43
N PHE A 948 5.70 -16.15 19.44
CA PHE A 948 4.59 -15.55 20.23
C PHE A 948 3.22 -16.15 19.87
N ARG A 949 3.10 -16.83 18.72
CA ARG A 949 1.88 -17.53 18.26
C ARG A 949 1.39 -18.63 19.19
N ASN A 950 2.28 -19.21 19.99
CA ASN A 950 1.98 -20.38 20.80
C ASN A 950 2.24 -20.12 22.28
N THR A 951 2.15 -18.89 22.77
CA THR A 951 2.38 -18.58 24.18
C THR A 951 1.54 -19.48 25.12
N LEU A 952 0.28 -19.73 24.77
CA LEU A 952 -0.59 -20.67 25.51
C LEU A 952 -0.16 -22.14 25.40
N VAL A 953 0.28 -22.57 24.22
CA VAL A 953 0.79 -23.95 23.99
C VAL A 953 2.13 -24.14 24.71
N ALA A 954 3.01 -23.16 24.64
CA ALA A 954 4.31 -23.11 25.29
C ALA A 954 4.16 -23.08 26.81
N GLN A 955 3.20 -22.32 27.35
CA GLN A 955 2.87 -22.34 28.77
C GLN A 955 2.32 -23.70 29.20
N ALA A 956 1.40 -24.29 28.42
CA ALA A 956 0.88 -25.64 28.70
C ALA A 956 1.99 -26.69 28.67
N TYR A 957 2.91 -26.59 27.72
CA TYR A 957 4.08 -27.46 27.59
C TYR A 957 5.06 -27.25 28.76
N ASP A 958 5.38 -26.01 29.13
CA ASP A 958 6.26 -25.68 30.27
C ASP A 958 5.67 -26.14 31.61
N ASN A 959 4.35 -26.00 31.78
CA ASN A 959 3.65 -26.51 32.97
C ASN A 959 3.74 -28.03 33.07
N LEU A 960 3.52 -28.75 31.97
CA LEU A 960 3.71 -30.20 31.93
C LEU A 960 5.18 -30.56 32.17
N TRP A 961 6.12 -29.82 31.59
CA TRP A 961 7.56 -30.04 31.76
C TRP A 961 8.02 -29.85 33.22
N LYS A 962 7.47 -28.85 33.92
CA LYS A 962 7.71 -28.65 35.36
C LYS A 962 7.22 -29.84 36.18
N GLU A 963 5.99 -30.32 35.94
CA GLU A 963 5.47 -31.52 36.61
C GLU A 963 6.32 -32.76 36.28
N MET A 964 6.72 -32.94 35.01
CA MET A 964 7.61 -34.03 34.58
C MET A 964 8.96 -34.01 35.28
N THR A 965 9.59 -32.85 35.36
CA THR A 965 10.89 -32.68 36.03
C THR A 965 10.78 -33.04 37.52
N GLN A 966 9.65 -32.67 38.15
CA GLN A 966 9.39 -33.02 39.53
C GLN A 966 9.18 -34.52 39.73
N TRP A 967 8.42 -35.18 38.86
CA TRP A 967 8.23 -36.63 38.89
C TRP A 967 9.53 -37.39 38.60
N GLU A 968 10.34 -36.93 37.65
CA GLU A 968 11.68 -37.49 37.40
C GLU A 968 12.56 -37.38 38.64
N TRP A 969 12.55 -36.23 39.31
CA TRP A 969 13.32 -36.03 40.54
C TRP A 969 12.84 -36.97 41.67
N GLU A 970 11.53 -37.17 41.83
CA GLU A 970 10.96 -38.13 42.78
C GLU A 970 11.43 -39.56 42.46
N SER A 971 11.37 -39.98 41.19
CA SER A 971 11.86 -41.29 40.74
C SER A 971 13.36 -41.46 41.03
N ARG A 972 14.19 -40.46 40.69
CA ARG A 972 15.64 -40.48 40.97
C ARG A 972 15.92 -40.54 42.48
N LYS A 973 15.16 -39.83 43.31
CA LYS A 973 15.30 -39.88 44.78
C LYS A 973 14.95 -41.25 45.34
N ASN A 974 13.88 -41.87 44.85
CA ASN A 974 13.48 -43.23 45.26
C ASN A 974 14.57 -44.24 44.93
N ILE A 975 15.12 -44.14 43.72
CA ILE A 975 16.21 -45.00 43.24
C ILE A 975 17.50 -44.77 44.02
N TYR A 976 17.85 -43.52 44.33
CA TYR A 976 19.01 -43.21 45.17
C TYR A 976 18.87 -43.78 46.60
N THR A 977 17.66 -43.72 47.16
CA THR A 977 17.36 -44.29 48.48
C THR A 977 17.49 -45.81 48.48
N TRP A 978 17.04 -46.46 47.40
CA TRP A 978 17.22 -47.89 47.18
C TRP A 978 18.71 -48.24 46.99
N GLN A 979 19.43 -47.52 46.14
CA GLN A 979 20.86 -47.69 45.89
C GLN A 979 21.67 -47.62 47.19
N THR A 980 21.38 -46.66 48.07
CA THR A 980 22.07 -46.55 49.35
C THR A 980 21.86 -47.79 50.23
N LYS A 981 20.67 -48.40 50.20
CA LYS A 981 20.39 -49.66 50.89
C LYS A 981 21.11 -50.84 50.25
N ALA A 982 21.15 -50.90 48.92
CA ALA A 982 21.86 -51.92 48.17
C ALA A 982 23.37 -51.85 48.42
N ASP A 983 23.98 -50.66 48.40
CA ASP A 983 25.41 -50.46 48.71
C ASP A 983 25.75 -50.84 50.16
N LEU A 984 24.84 -50.60 51.11
CA LEU A 984 24.98 -51.08 52.49
C LEU A 984 24.91 -52.60 52.58
N GLN A 985 24.01 -53.25 51.83
CA GLN A 985 23.92 -54.71 51.75
C GLN A 985 25.18 -55.32 51.13
N ILE A 986 25.71 -54.72 50.07
CA ILE A 986 26.98 -55.12 49.43
C ILE A 986 28.16 -54.90 50.39
N SER A 987 28.16 -53.80 51.15
CA SER A 987 29.27 -53.45 52.07
C SER A 987 29.29 -54.27 53.36
N ASN A 988 28.14 -54.77 53.84
CA ASN A 988 28.00 -55.57 55.06
C ASN A 988 28.34 -57.05 54.88
N LEU A 989 28.64 -57.50 53.65
CA LEU A 989 29.22 -58.81 53.40
C LEU A 989 30.71 -58.79 53.81
N GLU A 990 31.02 -59.24 55.03
CA GLU A 990 32.39 -59.48 55.48
C GLU A 990 32.99 -60.68 54.71
N VAL A 991 33.91 -60.39 53.80
CA VAL A 991 34.70 -61.41 53.07
C VAL A 991 35.73 -62.00 54.03
N ASN A 992 35.48 -63.22 54.54
CA ASN A 992 36.44 -63.92 55.38
C ASN A 992 37.34 -64.82 54.52
N SER A 993 38.66 -64.70 54.72
CA SER A 993 39.69 -65.14 53.78
C SER A 993 39.83 -66.66 53.52
N PHE A 994 38.89 -67.51 53.93
CA PHE A 994 39.03 -68.97 53.87
C PHE A 994 38.07 -69.67 52.88
N GLU A 995 37.01 -69.02 52.37
CA GLU A 995 36.03 -69.64 51.44
C GLU A 995 35.69 -68.76 50.22
N ILE A 996 36.66 -68.53 49.34
CA ILE A 996 36.54 -67.58 48.22
C ILE A 996 35.50 -68.02 47.16
N GLN A 997 35.21 -69.32 47.00
CA GLN A 997 34.31 -69.81 45.94
C GLN A 997 32.81 -69.77 46.29
N SER A 998 32.42 -70.04 47.55
CA SER A 998 31.03 -69.94 48.01
C SER A 998 30.60 -68.47 48.11
N GLU A 999 31.46 -67.59 48.61
CA GLU A 999 31.19 -66.15 48.73
C GLU A 999 31.06 -65.44 47.37
N ILE A 1000 31.78 -65.87 46.32
CA ILE A 1000 31.60 -65.35 44.95
C ILE A 1000 30.24 -65.75 44.37
N GLN A 1001 29.78 -66.99 44.62
CA GLN A 1001 28.43 -67.42 44.21
C GLN A 1001 27.34 -66.67 44.96
N ASP A 1002 27.55 -66.35 46.24
CA ASP A 1002 26.60 -65.56 47.03
C ASP A 1002 26.55 -64.10 46.60
N LEU A 1003 27.69 -63.52 46.20
CA LEU A 1003 27.75 -62.18 45.58
C LEU A 1003 27.06 -62.14 44.21
N GLN A 1004 27.20 -63.19 43.38
CA GLN A 1004 26.52 -63.29 42.08
C GLN A 1004 25.00 -63.46 42.24
N LYS A 1005 24.55 -64.27 43.20
CA LYS A 1005 23.11 -64.36 43.54
C LYS A 1005 22.55 -63.05 44.07
N LEU A 1006 23.32 -62.34 44.89
CA LEU A 1006 22.94 -61.02 45.39
C LEU A 1006 22.88 -60.00 44.24
N GLU A 1007 23.82 -60.06 43.29
CA GLU A 1007 23.81 -59.22 42.09
C GLU A 1007 22.56 -59.46 41.24
N GLU A 1008 22.23 -60.72 40.93
CA GLU A 1008 21.01 -61.07 40.18
C GLU A 1008 19.75 -60.63 40.93
N SER A 1009 19.72 -60.79 42.26
CA SER A 1009 18.62 -60.34 43.10
C SER A 1009 18.46 -58.81 43.07
N LEU A 1010 19.56 -58.06 43.23
CA LEU A 1010 19.54 -56.59 43.23
C LEU A 1010 19.23 -56.01 41.84
N LYS A 1011 19.74 -56.62 40.77
CA LYS A 1011 19.38 -56.26 39.38
C LYS A 1011 17.90 -56.54 39.10
N SER A 1012 17.36 -57.67 39.59
CA SER A 1012 15.94 -57.98 39.49
C SER A 1012 15.07 -56.99 40.28
N GLU A 1013 15.53 -56.59 41.47
CA GLU A 1013 14.86 -55.60 42.32
C GLU A 1013 14.86 -54.20 41.69
N ALA A 1014 16.01 -53.77 41.14
CA ALA A 1014 16.14 -52.53 40.39
C ALA A 1014 15.17 -52.49 39.20
N LEU A 1015 15.11 -53.57 38.42
CA LEU A 1015 14.24 -53.67 37.25
C LEU A 1015 12.75 -53.60 37.63
N LYS A 1016 12.34 -54.28 38.71
CA LYS A 1016 10.96 -54.19 39.24
C LYS A 1016 10.63 -52.79 39.77
N MET A 1017 11.57 -52.15 40.45
CA MET A 1017 11.38 -50.81 41.01
C MET A 1017 11.27 -49.75 39.91
N VAL A 1018 12.16 -49.78 38.92
CA VAL A 1018 12.12 -48.88 37.76
C VAL A 1018 10.82 -49.07 36.97
N ALA A 1019 10.39 -50.31 36.73
CA ALA A 1019 9.12 -50.58 36.05
C ALA A 1019 7.89 -50.07 36.84
N THR A 1020 7.94 -50.13 38.18
CA THR A 1020 6.88 -49.58 39.04
C THR A 1020 6.82 -48.07 38.96
N LEU A 1021 7.97 -47.39 39.04
CA LEU A 1021 8.08 -45.93 38.93
C LEU A 1021 7.69 -45.42 37.53
N GLU A 1022 8.08 -46.15 36.48
CA GLU A 1022 7.68 -45.85 35.11
C GLU A 1022 6.15 -45.91 34.96
N LYS A 1023 5.52 -46.93 35.53
CA LYS A 1023 4.06 -47.09 35.53
C LYS A 1023 3.38 -45.96 36.32
N GLU A 1024 3.86 -45.63 37.50
CA GLU A 1024 3.33 -44.51 38.30
C GLU A 1024 3.44 -43.17 37.56
N MET A 1025 4.57 -42.89 36.92
CA MET A 1025 4.77 -41.65 36.16
C MET A 1025 3.90 -41.61 34.90
N THR A 1026 3.70 -42.76 34.25
CA THR A 1026 2.77 -42.93 33.12
C THR A 1026 1.32 -42.68 33.54
N GLU A 1027 0.89 -43.19 34.70
CA GLU A 1027 -0.45 -42.96 35.25
C GLU A 1027 -0.66 -41.48 35.65
N LYS A 1028 0.35 -40.84 36.25
CA LYS A 1028 0.34 -39.40 36.54
C LYS A 1028 0.19 -38.57 35.27
N LEU A 1029 0.91 -38.91 34.20
CA LEU A 1029 0.78 -38.27 32.89
C LEU A 1029 -0.62 -38.44 32.30
N ASP A 1030 -1.18 -39.64 32.37
CA ASP A 1030 -2.49 -39.93 31.83
C ASP A 1030 -3.62 -39.24 32.62
N ALA A 1031 -3.43 -39.06 33.94
CA ALA A 1031 -4.29 -38.24 34.78
C ALA A 1031 -4.18 -36.74 34.48
N TYR A 1032 -2.97 -36.24 34.17
CA TYR A 1032 -2.75 -34.85 33.76
C TYR A 1032 -3.56 -34.50 32.50
N TYR A 1033 -3.52 -35.36 31.47
CA TYR A 1033 -4.31 -35.18 30.24
C TYR A 1033 -5.83 -35.28 30.44
N LYS A 1034 -6.31 -35.83 31.57
CA LYS A 1034 -7.74 -35.92 31.92
C LYS A 1034 -8.24 -34.72 32.75
N ARG A 1035 -7.36 -33.78 33.14
CA ARG A 1035 -7.78 -32.56 33.85
C ARG A 1035 -8.68 -31.71 32.96
N LYS A 1036 -9.74 -31.11 33.53
CA LYS A 1036 -10.63 -30.16 32.84
C LYS A 1036 -10.00 -28.77 32.70
N ASP A 1037 -8.69 -28.69 32.49
CA ASP A 1037 -8.00 -27.43 32.26
C ASP A 1037 -8.11 -27.06 30.77
N LYS A 1038 -8.41 -25.79 30.50
CA LYS A 1038 -8.67 -25.25 29.15
C LYS A 1038 -7.46 -25.40 28.23
N ASN A 1039 -6.25 -25.47 28.78
CA ASN A 1039 -5.00 -25.42 28.01
C ASN A 1039 -4.35 -26.81 27.79
N VAL A 1040 -4.81 -27.87 28.48
CA VAL A 1040 -4.25 -29.22 28.35
C VAL A 1040 -4.56 -29.86 26.98
N SER A 1041 -5.71 -29.52 26.38
CA SER A 1041 -6.07 -29.97 25.03
C SER A 1041 -5.14 -29.44 23.94
N LEU A 1042 -4.41 -28.35 24.21
CA LEU A 1042 -3.50 -27.73 23.24
C LEU A 1042 -2.24 -28.57 22.97
N ILE A 1043 -1.82 -29.38 23.96
CA ILE A 1043 -0.60 -30.22 23.91
C ILE A 1043 -0.91 -31.72 23.74
N GLU A 1044 -2.15 -32.05 23.38
CA GLU A 1044 -2.61 -33.44 23.25
C GLU A 1044 -1.88 -34.19 22.11
N LYS A 1045 -1.47 -33.47 21.05
CA LYS A 1045 -0.67 -34.03 19.95
C LYS A 1045 0.72 -34.52 20.40
N ASN A 1046 1.31 -33.91 21.43
CA ASN A 1046 2.63 -34.25 21.96
C ASN A 1046 2.58 -35.37 23.01
N LYS A 1047 1.40 -35.91 23.33
CA LYS A 1047 1.20 -36.93 24.38
C LYS A 1047 2.09 -38.16 24.19
N ILE A 1048 2.26 -38.62 22.94
CA ILE A 1048 3.10 -39.78 22.61
C ILE A 1048 4.58 -39.50 22.89
N ASP A 1049 5.06 -38.30 22.55
CA ASP A 1049 6.45 -37.90 22.75
C ASP A 1049 6.81 -37.88 24.25
N PHE A 1050 5.90 -37.41 25.10
CA PHE A 1050 6.09 -37.43 26.55
C PHE A 1050 6.11 -38.85 27.13
N PHE A 1051 5.28 -39.76 26.62
CA PHE A 1051 5.37 -41.17 27.02
C PHE A 1051 6.70 -41.80 26.59
N HIS A 1052 7.20 -41.48 25.40
CA HIS A 1052 8.52 -41.93 24.96
C HIS A 1052 9.63 -41.38 25.86
N HIS A 1053 9.56 -40.10 26.22
CA HIS A 1053 10.49 -39.48 27.15
C HIS A 1053 10.53 -40.18 28.51
N ILE A 1054 9.37 -40.52 29.10
CA ILE A 1054 9.31 -41.28 30.36
C ILE A 1054 10.03 -42.62 30.24
N ARG A 1055 9.81 -43.37 29.15
CA ARG A 1055 10.48 -44.66 28.92
C ARG A 1055 11.99 -44.49 28.78
N ASP A 1056 12.42 -43.48 28.03
CA ASP A 1056 13.84 -43.20 27.80
C ASP A 1056 14.55 -42.84 29.10
N VAL A 1057 13.96 -41.97 29.93
CA VAL A 1057 14.50 -41.60 31.24
C VAL A 1057 14.63 -42.81 32.16
N HIS A 1058 13.60 -43.67 32.25
CA HIS A 1058 13.64 -44.85 33.12
C HIS A 1058 14.63 -45.91 32.61
N ARG A 1059 14.76 -46.06 31.29
CA ARG A 1059 15.79 -46.92 30.66
C ARG A 1059 17.20 -46.41 31.00
N ASP A 1060 17.43 -45.11 30.90
CA ASP A 1060 18.72 -44.49 31.21
C ASP A 1060 19.06 -44.63 32.70
N ILE A 1061 18.08 -44.48 33.58
CA ILE A 1061 18.28 -44.71 35.01
C ILE A 1061 18.63 -46.19 35.27
N LEU A 1062 17.88 -47.14 34.69
CA LEU A 1062 18.16 -48.58 34.85
C LEU A 1062 19.59 -48.94 34.39
N ASN A 1063 20.02 -48.44 33.24
CA ASN A 1063 21.36 -48.66 32.70
C ASN A 1063 22.44 -48.05 33.62
N THR A 1064 22.22 -46.84 34.11
CA THR A 1064 23.15 -46.15 35.02
C THR A 1064 23.31 -46.92 36.33
N GLU A 1065 22.21 -47.40 36.90
CA GLU A 1065 22.23 -48.13 38.18
C GLU A 1065 22.82 -49.53 38.04
N ASN A 1066 22.53 -50.26 36.96
CA ASN A 1066 23.19 -51.53 36.67
C ASN A 1066 24.71 -51.36 36.54
N ASN A 1067 25.18 -50.31 35.86
CA ASN A 1067 26.61 -50.01 35.76
C ASN A 1067 27.24 -49.67 37.11
N LYS A 1068 26.55 -48.92 37.98
CA LYS A 1068 27.05 -48.61 39.33
C LYS A 1068 27.08 -49.84 40.21
N LEU A 1069 26.06 -50.70 40.16
CA LEU A 1069 26.05 -51.98 40.86
C LEU A 1069 27.24 -52.85 40.41
N ASP A 1070 27.50 -52.93 39.10
CA ASP A 1070 28.66 -53.65 38.56
C ASP A 1070 29.98 -53.10 39.10
N ILE A 1071 30.11 -51.77 39.23
CA ILE A 1071 31.30 -51.12 39.79
C ILE A 1071 31.43 -51.41 41.30
N SER A 1072 30.36 -51.22 42.08
CA SER A 1072 30.32 -51.52 43.52
C SER A 1072 30.67 -52.99 43.77
N LEU A 1073 30.15 -53.91 42.96
CA LEU A 1073 30.42 -55.34 43.05
C LEU A 1073 31.86 -55.69 42.67
N ARG A 1074 32.42 -55.11 41.60
CA ARG A 1074 33.84 -55.25 41.24
C ARG A 1074 34.76 -54.73 42.35
N SER A 1075 34.37 -53.64 43.02
CA SER A 1075 35.11 -53.10 44.17
C SER A 1075 35.04 -54.04 45.38
N ALA A 1076 33.90 -54.68 45.62
CA ALA A 1076 33.75 -55.68 46.69
C ALA A 1076 34.54 -56.97 46.40
N GLN A 1077 34.52 -57.46 45.16
CA GLN A 1077 35.28 -58.63 44.69
C GLN A 1077 36.82 -58.43 44.71
N SER A 1078 37.30 -57.18 44.66
CA SER A 1078 38.73 -56.84 44.67
C SER A 1078 39.30 -56.59 46.09
N ARG A 1079 38.45 -56.39 47.12
CA ARG A 1079 38.87 -56.28 48.53
C ARG A 1079 39.73 -57.46 49.04
N PRO A 1080 39.44 -58.74 48.74
CA PRO A 1080 40.30 -59.85 49.17
C PRO A 1080 41.68 -59.89 48.47
N LYS A 1081 41.80 -59.39 47.23
CA LYS A 1081 43.10 -59.37 46.52
C LYS A 1081 44.09 -58.37 47.12
N ILE A 1082 43.61 -57.19 47.57
CA ILE A 1082 44.44 -56.17 48.23
C ILE A 1082 44.91 -56.64 49.61
N PHE A 1083 44.11 -57.43 50.32
CA PHE A 1083 44.49 -58.02 51.61
C PHE A 1083 45.57 -59.13 51.49
N ILE A 1084 45.56 -59.89 50.39
CA ILE A 1084 46.55 -60.94 50.11
C ILE A 1084 47.88 -60.35 49.62
N GLU A 1085 47.86 -59.27 48.84
CA GLU A 1085 49.06 -58.59 48.32
C GLU A 1085 49.81 -57.81 49.41
N ASN A 1086 49.07 -57.21 50.36
CA ASN A 1086 49.65 -56.56 51.55
C ASN A 1086 50.25 -57.56 52.58
N ARG A 1087 49.81 -58.82 52.59
CA ARG A 1087 50.41 -59.88 53.43
C ARG A 1087 51.70 -60.47 52.84
N LYS A 1088 51.86 -60.48 51.51
CA LYS A 1088 53.07 -61.02 50.85
C LYS A 1088 54.26 -60.07 50.81
N THR A 1089 54.06 -58.76 50.99
CA THR A 1089 55.10 -57.75 50.80
C THR A 1089 55.72 -57.19 52.09
N GLY A 1090 55.31 -57.64 53.28
CA GLY A 1090 56.05 -57.39 54.53
C GLY A 1090 56.41 -55.92 54.82
N LEU A 1091 55.57 -54.96 54.46
CA LEU A 1091 55.79 -53.55 54.77
C LEU A 1091 54.95 -53.12 55.98
N SER A 1092 55.55 -53.30 57.17
CA SER A 1092 55.12 -52.63 58.39
C SER A 1092 55.69 -51.21 58.41
N ARG A 1093 54.84 -50.19 58.27
CA ARG A 1093 55.06 -48.87 58.87
C ARG A 1093 53.74 -48.31 59.41
N ARG A 1094 53.60 -48.35 60.73
CA ARG A 1094 52.75 -47.45 61.51
C ARG A 1094 53.32 -46.03 61.36
N TYR A 1095 52.49 -45.01 61.15
CA TYR A 1095 52.54 -43.75 61.91
C TYR A 1095 51.24 -42.94 61.78
N CYS A 1096 51.00 -42.12 62.80
CA CYS A 1096 49.72 -41.66 63.33
C CYS A 1096 49.00 -40.56 62.55
N PHE A 1097 47.70 -40.50 62.86
CA PHE A 1097 46.74 -39.44 62.64
C PHE A 1097 47.26 -38.03 62.98
N PHE A 1098 47.20 -37.15 61.99
CA PHE A 1098 46.83 -35.73 62.12
C PHE A 1098 46.13 -35.33 60.82
N LYS A 1099 44.87 -34.88 60.90
CA LYS A 1099 44.20 -34.16 59.80
C LYS A 1099 43.31 -33.04 60.36
N THR A 1100 43.87 -31.85 60.37
CA THR A 1100 43.24 -30.53 60.19
C THR A 1100 44.08 -29.79 59.11
N PRO A 1101 43.61 -28.68 58.54
CA PRO A 1101 42.74 -28.64 57.38
C PRO A 1101 43.45 -28.03 56.16
N VAL A 1102 43.19 -28.55 54.95
CA VAL A 1102 43.48 -27.78 53.72
C VAL A 1102 42.22 -27.69 52.90
N THR A 1103 41.68 -26.48 52.97
CA THR A 1103 40.80 -25.82 52.03
C THR A 1103 41.16 -26.11 50.58
N THR A 1104 40.26 -26.78 49.87
CA THR A 1104 39.91 -26.39 48.50
C THR A 1104 38.40 -26.22 48.44
N LYS A 1105 37.97 -24.99 48.77
CA LYS A 1105 36.80 -24.39 48.15
C LYS A 1105 37.31 -23.57 46.95
N PRO A 1106 36.48 -23.28 45.93
CA PRO A 1106 35.05 -23.58 45.88
C PRO A 1106 34.56 -24.09 44.51
N HIS A 1107 33.26 -24.40 44.47
CA HIS A 1107 32.39 -24.40 43.29
C HIS A 1107 32.28 -25.65 42.40
N SER A 1108 31.17 -26.36 42.62
CA SER A 1108 30.14 -26.69 41.62
C SER A 1108 30.59 -27.07 40.20
N GLN A 1109 30.63 -28.37 39.93
CA GLN A 1109 30.43 -28.92 38.60
C GLN A 1109 29.67 -30.25 38.70
N MET A 1110 28.35 -30.17 38.59
CA MET A 1110 27.48 -31.22 38.02
C MET A 1110 26.15 -30.54 37.64
N SER A 1111 26.26 -29.64 36.66
CA SER A 1111 25.15 -29.07 35.89
C SER A 1111 25.67 -28.82 34.48
N SER A 1112 25.63 -29.86 33.67
CA SER A 1112 25.91 -29.89 32.23
C SER A 1112 25.42 -31.28 31.89
N TRP A 1113 24.16 -31.47 31.52
CA TRP A 1113 23.54 -31.01 30.29
C TRP A 1113 22.28 -30.17 30.54
N LYS A 1114 22.40 -28.84 30.37
CA LYS A 1114 21.27 -27.94 30.09
C LYS A 1114 21.59 -27.34 28.73
N MET A 1115 20.75 -27.61 27.73
CA MET A 1115 20.88 -26.97 26.43
C MET A 1115 20.75 -25.46 26.59
N SER A 1116 21.73 -24.81 25.99
CA SER A 1116 22.00 -23.40 25.91
C SER A 1116 20.94 -22.66 25.13
N LEU A 1117 20.45 -21.54 25.69
CA LEU A 1117 20.32 -20.24 25.04
C LEU A 1117 19.62 -19.29 26.02
N GLY A 1118 20.20 -18.12 26.26
CA GLY A 1118 19.65 -17.10 27.15
C GLY A 1118 20.55 -16.78 28.33
N ARG A 1119 21.60 -15.98 28.08
CA ARG A 1119 22.17 -14.95 28.97
C ARG A 1119 23.51 -14.48 28.41
N CYS A 1120 23.48 -13.44 27.59
CA CYS A 1120 24.54 -12.44 27.53
C CYS A 1120 23.98 -11.20 26.81
N GLY A 1121 23.73 -10.13 27.55
CA GLY A 1121 23.24 -8.88 26.96
C GLY A 1121 22.47 -7.93 27.87
N ALA A 1122 22.70 -7.93 29.19
CA ALA A 1122 22.15 -6.89 30.06
C ALA A 1122 23.08 -6.67 31.25
N LYS A 1123 24.17 -5.94 31.00
CA LYS A 1123 24.92 -5.11 31.96
C LYS A 1123 26.16 -4.54 31.29
N LYS A 1124 25.94 -3.52 30.49
CA LYS A 1124 26.78 -2.31 30.39
C LYS A 1124 26.04 -1.34 29.46
N LEU A 1125 25.59 -0.24 30.07
CA LEU A 1125 25.42 1.04 29.38
C LEU A 1125 26.70 1.38 28.61
#